data_AF-A0AAI9ZD55-F1
#
_entry.id   AF-A0AAI9ZD55-F1
#
_cell.length_a   1.000
_cell.length_b   1.000
_cell.length_c   1.000
_cell.angle_alpha   90.00
_cell.angle_beta   90.00
_cell.angle_gamma   90.00
#
_symmetry.space_group_name_H-M   'P 1'
#
loop_
_entity.id
_entity.type
_entity.pdbx_description
1 polymer ?
#
loop_
_entity_poly.entity_id
_entity_poly.type
_entity_poly.pdbx_seq_one_letter_code
_entity_poly.pdbx_strand_id
1 'polypeptide(L)'
;MHWLGLLLAGSSLGGLCSALPANYDPRNYDSPIVETHPFADFGPILSERAEKPDLRILPLGASIMSGVGSSNGNGLRKPLRDALRFDGFEVDMVGGRNSGTMKDNDHEANPGDILTEFRTRLQHALGYKANIIIINRGTNDAVRTIDPGGVYSRMNDMLNDIWNSEDMGNACVMLSTLDTSDEAGKVNRIGMNQEYRRLVNDRAADEGPQHGWIRAGDAKPEWADYKDQEDPHTHPNDEGHRKMAYIFYRAILKAVALGQVMPPSTNFEVADPVCDKVSGSGLNPGGKTQRGTDNDDDVYRHYSEEMGIIWSTTESEWDRDQWRFARLFSDKYDDFVAWVKTGTAKNTFAVWSNSGDGKGEFTKLSTDFDPGMYCDAGSQHFIDMNGDGLDDMVCIDEKGNAYLSINNGDGSRGLRPPTFYHLGLIKSTETSSRDNVRMADIDGDGRGDYLVIDKLGTVTAWRNGWLEDKPKYWQALGVRWTDQYTRDIKGVQFHDINGDGRDDWLWTDKTDATTTFTNSRSCKKKKEGDGLNVAWRQGFFEKEGTGPTHKGFPGYITKEETDLRKRVHFARVYGGSSSFGNLSLKDYVFLEHLKLSNGMHSFKMRVWKNTGGGASKLKMDGNKYCNMMELFENRGKKAIADNDAEGFWDWSPGVIWTPPTAMHRLDLHLADWDGDGACDIIHVNPNTNRLRVFINEYPKTKSWQFTEISDVPSLPCREKRGVGINDLALRFADLTGNKTADFLCIRPDGFITGLLHQDDGRFKVVGQIKVAEGHDRAMLRFADVNGDGRDELLWIEKFSGDTWVWYNQGKDASRPLGSAFHWRQQTEMAYAGLAAGTCLFYTDLSGDFRADEHYILEFINDIAETSFSPACGLSNVEGDDPEGVVDPDLPVRPEDPDSGNDEVPEGICAYPFLGTTQLTLKNIWEKSGAGASLAKWFETNSRGTWSANYLAKVLNTQVTLGNIFTSCAGPAKSFSEYNPPEAFYVHMQIADTHDGIFKFWGMMVNDSVTALGSDITTIVNKFGTPKDDTNTILNMLVGLFTSLAGVGGAISDALPGSTGAGVLGRFVNPMTLFAGVIAIAATTAENVPEVDPAGLQQNLKDSYCWISEQSAEKMDLEGGMGTYKRPFHLYTTSGRSWALPTISSFHLKTQQ
;
A
#
# COMPACT_ATOMS: atom_id res chain seq x y z
N MET A 1 30.06 -76.07 -34.80
CA MET A 1 28.77 -76.21 -35.51
C MET A 1 28.17 -74.80 -35.60
N HIS A 2 27.84 -74.25 -36.78
CA HIS A 2 26.73 -74.60 -37.69
C HIS A 2 25.33 -74.20 -37.16
N TRP A 3 24.55 -73.33 -37.83
CA TRP A 3 24.88 -72.42 -38.97
C TRP A 3 23.74 -71.38 -39.22
N LEU A 4 24.08 -70.08 -39.35
CA LEU A 4 23.31 -68.94 -39.93
C LEU A 4 21.84 -68.68 -39.49
N GLY A 5 21.20 -67.52 -39.73
CA GLY A 5 21.55 -66.24 -40.40
C GLY A 5 20.24 -65.52 -40.82
N LEU A 6 20.15 -64.25 -41.22
CA LEU A 6 21.09 -63.23 -41.74
C LEU A 6 20.85 -61.86 -41.02
N LEU A 7 21.88 -61.08 -40.65
CA LEU A 7 22.39 -59.82 -41.27
C LEU A 7 21.44 -58.59 -41.24
N LEU A 8 21.83 -57.31 -41.18
CA LEU A 8 23.03 -56.46 -40.84
C LEU A 8 22.51 -54.98 -40.96
N ALA A 9 23.09 -53.88 -40.48
CA ALA A 9 24.18 -53.50 -39.57
C ALA A 9 24.00 -51.98 -39.24
N GLY A 10 24.58 -51.37 -38.20
CA GLY A 10 25.42 -51.88 -37.12
C GLY A 10 26.33 -50.77 -36.54
N SER A 11 27.14 -51.11 -35.52
CA SER A 11 28.17 -50.25 -34.85
C SER A 11 27.64 -49.06 -34.01
N SER A 12 28.24 -48.71 -32.85
CA SER A 12 29.40 -49.30 -32.14
C SER A 12 29.61 -48.79 -30.70
N LEU A 13 29.99 -49.71 -29.78
CA LEU A 13 30.89 -49.56 -28.61
C LEU A 13 30.51 -48.57 -27.46
N GLY A 14 30.82 -48.81 -26.17
CA GLY A 14 31.33 -50.04 -25.52
C GLY A 14 32.10 -49.79 -24.18
N GLY A 15 31.90 -50.66 -23.17
CA GLY A 15 32.57 -50.66 -21.83
C GLY A 15 31.54 -50.80 -20.68
N LEU A 16 31.62 -51.68 -19.67
CA LEU A 16 32.69 -52.16 -18.76
C LEU A 16 33.17 -51.07 -17.78
N CYS A 17 33.13 -51.22 -16.44
CA CYS A 17 32.57 -52.26 -15.55
C CYS A 17 32.26 -51.61 -14.14
N SER A 18 31.88 -52.27 -13.02
CA SER A 18 32.60 -53.32 -12.27
C SER A 18 31.72 -54.03 -11.19
N ALA A 19 32.36 -54.75 -10.25
CA ALA A 19 31.82 -55.65 -9.21
C ALA A 19 31.73 -55.03 -7.78
N LEU A 20 30.70 -55.33 -6.95
CA LEU A 20 30.69 -56.21 -5.73
C LEU A 20 31.37 -55.67 -4.43
N PRO A 21 31.10 -56.19 -3.19
CA PRO A 21 29.83 -56.64 -2.58
C PRO A 21 29.68 -56.38 -1.02
N ALA A 22 28.56 -56.87 -0.45
CA ALA A 22 28.45 -57.60 0.85
C ALA A 22 28.13 -56.94 2.23
N ASN A 23 27.18 -57.60 2.91
CA ASN A 23 27.08 -57.95 4.34
C ASN A 23 26.69 -56.93 5.45
N TYR A 24 25.39 -56.94 5.70
CA TYR A 24 24.63 -56.81 6.96
C TYR A 24 25.23 -57.53 8.22
N ASP A 25 25.04 -56.95 9.42
CA ASP A 25 25.19 -57.59 10.75
C ASP A 25 24.01 -57.22 11.67
N PRO A 26 23.17 -58.18 12.14
CA PRO A 26 21.97 -57.90 12.93
C PRO A 26 22.12 -58.21 14.43
N ARG A 27 21.83 -57.23 15.31
CA ARG A 27 21.78 -57.45 16.77
C ARG A 27 20.66 -56.66 17.47
N ASN A 28 19.63 -57.39 17.90
CA ASN A 28 18.94 -57.33 19.22
C ASN A 28 18.20 -56.03 19.66
N TYR A 29 17.01 -56.08 20.28
CA TYR A 29 16.07 -57.20 20.59
C TYR A 29 14.69 -56.66 21.04
N ASP A 30 13.71 -57.56 21.19
CA ASP A 30 12.40 -57.44 21.86
C ASP A 30 11.31 -56.45 21.36
N SER A 31 10.07 -56.92 21.48
CA SER A 31 8.77 -56.28 21.15
C SER A 31 7.92 -56.16 22.47
N PRO A 32 6.59 -55.84 22.53
CA PRO A 32 5.50 -56.36 21.67
C PRO A 32 4.20 -55.48 21.50
N ILE A 33 3.21 -56.06 20.81
CA ILE A 33 1.76 -55.72 20.73
C ILE A 33 1.35 -54.41 20.01
N VAL A 34 0.83 -54.56 18.78
CA VAL A 34 -0.53 -54.13 18.38
C VAL A 34 -1.14 -55.27 17.53
N GLU A 35 -2.47 -55.38 17.49
CA GLU A 35 -3.21 -56.51 16.89
C GLU A 35 -3.31 -56.45 15.36
N THR A 36 -3.51 -57.61 14.71
CA THR A 36 -3.49 -57.76 13.25
C THR A 36 -4.84 -57.48 12.59
N HIS A 37 -4.89 -56.53 11.64
CA HIS A 37 -5.99 -56.43 10.67
C HIS A 37 -5.65 -57.19 9.36
N PRO A 38 -6.55 -58.03 8.82
CA PRO A 38 -6.20 -59.05 7.80
C PRO A 38 -6.24 -58.53 6.35
N PHE A 39 -5.64 -57.37 6.07
CA PHE A 39 -5.58 -56.78 4.72
C PHE A 39 -4.19 -56.27 4.29
N ALA A 40 -3.14 -56.58 5.06
CA ALA A 40 -1.77 -56.13 4.77
C ALA A 40 -1.16 -56.68 3.45
N ASP A 41 -1.75 -57.73 2.86
CA ASP A 41 -1.31 -58.31 1.59
C ASP A 41 -1.77 -57.50 0.35
N PHE A 42 -2.59 -56.46 0.53
CA PHE A 42 -2.86 -55.43 -0.49
C PHE A 42 -2.04 -54.18 -0.20
N GLY A 43 -0.73 -54.26 -0.49
CA GLY A 43 0.09 -53.05 -0.65
C GLY A 43 -0.47 -52.16 -1.77
N PRO A 44 -0.18 -50.84 -1.75
CA PRO A 44 -0.68 -49.94 -2.78
C PRO A 44 -0.23 -50.41 -4.16
N ILE A 45 -1.17 -50.48 -5.10
CA ILE A 45 -0.84 -50.69 -6.51
C ILE A 45 -0.17 -49.41 -7.00
N LEU A 46 1.16 -49.39 -6.94
CA LEU A 46 1.98 -48.44 -7.67
C LEU A 46 1.85 -48.77 -9.16
N SER A 47 0.77 -48.26 -9.77
CA SER A 47 0.87 -47.81 -11.16
C SER A 47 1.99 -46.78 -11.25
N GLU A 48 2.72 -46.81 -12.36
CA GLU A 48 3.74 -45.81 -12.63
C GLU A 48 3.05 -44.44 -12.67
N ARG A 49 3.42 -43.55 -11.73
CA ARG A 49 2.78 -42.24 -11.56
C ARG A 49 2.99 -41.48 -12.88
N ALA A 50 1.91 -41.18 -13.60
CA ALA A 50 2.01 -40.26 -14.73
C ALA A 50 2.65 -38.96 -14.22
N GLU A 51 3.77 -38.57 -14.82
CA GLU A 51 4.59 -37.46 -14.33
C GLU A 51 3.76 -36.16 -14.39
N LYS A 52 3.21 -35.76 -13.23
CA LYS A 52 2.56 -34.47 -13.07
C LYS A 52 3.66 -33.39 -13.20
N PRO A 53 3.46 -32.34 -14.01
CA PRO A 53 4.44 -31.27 -14.14
C PRO A 53 4.56 -30.52 -12.82
N ASP A 54 5.79 -30.11 -12.47
CA ASP A 54 6.05 -29.22 -11.35
C ASP A 54 5.37 -27.86 -11.60
N LEU A 55 4.73 -27.29 -10.58
CA LEU A 55 3.95 -26.06 -10.70
C LEU A 55 4.66 -24.89 -10.03
N ARG A 56 5.41 -24.10 -10.80
CA ARG A 56 5.91 -22.79 -10.38
C ARG A 56 4.87 -21.72 -10.66
N ILE A 57 4.11 -21.37 -9.63
CA ILE A 57 2.93 -20.51 -9.70
C ILE A 57 3.32 -19.10 -9.27
N LEU A 58 3.07 -18.10 -10.12
CA LEU A 58 3.24 -16.67 -9.80
C LEU A 58 1.87 -16.01 -9.50
N PRO A 59 1.53 -15.73 -8.22
CA PRO A 59 0.30 -15.05 -7.83
C PRO A 59 0.39 -13.54 -8.06
N LEU A 60 -0.21 -13.08 -9.16
CA LEU A 60 -0.25 -11.68 -9.56
C LEU A 60 -1.56 -11.01 -9.14
N GLY A 61 -1.49 -9.87 -8.46
CA GLY A 61 -2.72 -9.15 -8.18
C GLY A 61 -2.62 -7.91 -7.31
N ALA A 62 -3.74 -7.59 -6.66
CA ALA A 62 -3.90 -6.50 -5.70
C ALA A 62 -4.08 -7.04 -4.27
N SER A 63 -4.76 -6.27 -3.41
CA SER A 63 -5.05 -6.62 -2.01
C SER A 63 -5.69 -7.99 -1.81
N ILE A 64 -6.57 -8.42 -2.73
CA ILE A 64 -7.16 -9.76 -2.72
C ILE A 64 -6.08 -10.84 -2.82
N MET A 65 -5.15 -10.73 -3.79
CA MET A 65 -4.11 -11.75 -4.01
C MET A 65 -3.03 -11.73 -2.92
N SER A 66 -2.75 -10.56 -2.32
CA SER A 66 -1.87 -10.44 -1.14
C SER A 66 -2.55 -10.84 0.18
N GLY A 67 -3.77 -11.38 0.13
CA GLY A 67 -4.49 -11.98 1.26
C GLY A 67 -5.26 -11.02 2.18
N VAL A 68 -5.46 -9.76 1.80
CA VAL A 68 -6.34 -8.86 2.54
C VAL A 68 -7.77 -9.43 2.55
N GLY A 69 -8.45 -9.32 3.69
CA GLY A 69 -9.76 -9.92 3.94
C GLY A 69 -9.68 -11.26 4.68
N SER A 70 -8.65 -12.07 4.45
CA SER A 70 -8.39 -13.29 5.24
C SER A 70 -7.97 -12.98 6.68
N SER A 71 -8.10 -13.95 7.59
CA SER A 71 -7.69 -13.85 9.00
C SER A 71 -6.20 -14.12 9.24
N ASN A 72 -5.55 -14.83 8.32
CA ASN A 72 -4.15 -15.27 8.41
C ASN A 72 -3.21 -14.63 7.38
N GLY A 73 -3.71 -13.72 6.54
CA GLY A 73 -2.95 -13.02 5.49
C GLY A 73 -2.58 -13.87 4.27
N ASN A 74 -2.92 -15.16 4.23
CA ASN A 74 -2.59 -16.04 3.10
C ASN A 74 -3.51 -15.81 1.89
N GLY A 75 -4.76 -15.39 2.13
CA GLY A 75 -5.78 -15.28 1.08
C GLY A 75 -6.05 -16.60 0.38
N LEU A 76 -6.35 -16.54 -0.91
CA LEU A 76 -6.59 -17.71 -1.76
C LEU A 76 -5.35 -18.61 -1.96
N ARG A 77 -4.13 -18.13 -1.66
CA ARG A 77 -2.87 -18.81 -2.03
C ARG A 77 -2.66 -20.12 -1.24
N LYS A 78 -2.85 -20.12 0.08
CA LYS A 78 -2.79 -21.36 0.89
C LYS A 78 -3.82 -22.41 0.43
N PRO A 79 -5.15 -22.15 0.42
CA PRO A 79 -6.12 -23.15 -0.02
C PRO A 79 -5.91 -23.62 -1.48
N LEU A 80 -5.37 -22.78 -2.38
CA LEU A 80 -4.98 -23.21 -3.72
C LEU A 80 -3.77 -24.14 -3.70
N ARG A 81 -2.72 -23.79 -2.95
CA ARG A 81 -1.50 -24.59 -2.79
C ARG A 81 -1.81 -25.95 -2.16
N ASP A 82 -2.52 -25.95 -1.04
CA ASP A 82 -2.90 -27.15 -0.29
C ASP A 82 -3.66 -28.14 -1.19
N ALA A 83 -4.62 -27.65 -1.99
CA ALA A 83 -5.39 -28.50 -2.91
C ALA A 83 -4.52 -29.13 -4.00
N LEU A 84 -3.59 -28.36 -4.60
CA LEU A 84 -2.67 -28.88 -5.62
C LEU A 84 -1.63 -29.85 -5.03
N ARG A 85 -1.12 -29.58 -3.83
CA ARG A 85 -0.24 -30.51 -3.09
C ARG A 85 -0.98 -31.79 -2.72
N PHE A 86 -2.23 -31.70 -2.26
CA PHE A 86 -3.07 -32.86 -1.92
C PHE A 86 -3.39 -33.72 -3.14
N ASP A 87 -3.70 -33.10 -4.27
CA ASP A 87 -3.84 -33.78 -5.57
C ASP A 87 -2.51 -34.37 -6.07
N GLY A 88 -1.38 -33.99 -5.45
CA GLY A 88 -0.07 -34.61 -5.63
C GLY A 88 0.86 -33.93 -6.62
N PHE A 89 0.62 -32.68 -7.00
CA PHE A 89 1.59 -31.85 -7.73
C PHE A 89 2.68 -31.36 -6.77
N GLU A 90 3.92 -31.21 -7.24
CA GLU A 90 4.89 -30.33 -6.57
C GLU A 90 4.54 -28.87 -6.89
N VAL A 91 4.58 -27.99 -5.88
CA VAL A 91 4.13 -26.61 -5.98
C VAL A 91 5.11 -25.67 -5.29
N ASP A 92 5.52 -24.67 -6.05
CA ASP A 92 6.51 -23.61 -5.78
C ASP A 92 5.78 -22.28 -6.05
N MET A 93 5.29 -21.59 -5.01
CA MET A 93 4.76 -20.23 -5.19
C MET A 93 5.94 -19.28 -5.33
N VAL A 94 5.84 -18.29 -6.22
CA VAL A 94 6.95 -17.37 -6.51
C VAL A 94 6.49 -15.91 -6.62
N GLY A 95 7.39 -14.98 -6.34
CA GLY A 95 7.20 -13.53 -6.47
C GLY A 95 8.02 -12.75 -5.45
N GLY A 96 8.25 -11.45 -5.66
CA GLY A 96 9.20 -10.67 -4.87
C GLY A 96 8.70 -10.21 -3.49
N ARG A 97 7.66 -10.85 -2.94
CA ARG A 97 6.96 -10.44 -1.72
C ARG A 97 6.40 -11.64 -0.97
N ASN A 98 6.35 -11.52 0.36
CA ASN A 98 5.86 -12.57 1.25
C ASN A 98 4.75 -12.03 2.14
N SER A 99 3.58 -12.66 2.18
CA SER A 99 2.52 -12.29 3.13
C SER A 99 1.75 -13.50 3.65
N GLY A 100 1.35 -13.44 4.92
CA GLY A 100 0.60 -14.49 5.60
C GLY A 100 1.46 -15.56 6.28
N THR A 101 0.80 -16.43 7.03
CA THR A 101 1.42 -17.42 7.92
C THR A 101 1.86 -18.73 7.26
N MET A 102 1.53 -18.96 5.99
CA MET A 102 1.93 -20.20 5.30
C MET A 102 3.45 -20.25 5.07
N LYS A 103 4.01 -21.46 4.92
CA LYS A 103 5.45 -21.67 4.74
C LYS A 103 5.96 -21.11 3.42
N ASP A 104 5.30 -21.47 2.33
CA ASP A 104 5.56 -21.03 0.95
C ASP A 104 4.62 -19.86 0.62
N ASN A 105 4.99 -18.67 1.13
CA ASN A 105 4.12 -17.49 1.14
C ASN A 105 4.51 -16.40 0.14
N ASP A 106 5.31 -16.75 -0.88
CA ASP A 106 5.70 -15.85 -1.97
C ASP A 106 4.49 -15.42 -2.84
N HIS A 107 4.56 -14.21 -3.40
CA HIS A 107 3.62 -13.63 -4.36
C HIS A 107 4.16 -12.36 -5.02
N GLU A 108 3.54 -11.87 -6.09
CA GLU A 108 3.74 -10.49 -6.57
C GLU A 108 2.39 -9.77 -6.66
N ALA A 109 1.89 -9.35 -5.50
CA ALA A 109 0.65 -8.61 -5.39
C ALA A 109 0.79 -7.41 -4.45
N ASN A 110 0.49 -6.22 -4.96
CA ASN A 110 0.50 -4.98 -4.17
C ASN A 110 -0.92 -4.39 -4.08
N PRO A 111 -1.49 -4.26 -2.86
CA PRO A 111 -2.58 -3.34 -2.55
C PRO A 111 -2.41 -1.94 -3.15
N GLY A 112 -3.51 -1.22 -3.34
CA GLY A 112 -3.50 0.17 -3.79
C GLY A 112 -3.13 0.41 -5.25
N ASP A 113 -2.17 -0.31 -5.84
CA ASP A 113 -1.68 -0.10 -7.21
C ASP A 113 -2.80 -0.13 -8.26
N ILE A 114 -2.65 0.57 -9.38
CA ILE A 114 -3.41 0.38 -10.65
C ILE A 114 -2.67 -0.54 -11.65
N LEU A 115 -3.23 -0.83 -12.82
CA LEU A 115 -2.57 -1.66 -13.85
C LEU A 115 -1.22 -1.10 -14.32
N THR A 116 -1.09 0.23 -14.43
CA THR A 116 0.13 0.89 -14.94
C THR A 116 1.31 0.72 -13.99
N GLU A 117 1.08 0.90 -12.68
CA GLU A 117 2.08 0.69 -11.63
C GLU A 117 2.46 -0.79 -11.55
N PHE A 118 1.46 -1.67 -11.66
CA PHE A 118 1.66 -3.11 -11.65
C PHE A 118 2.51 -3.63 -12.83
N ARG A 119 2.33 -3.10 -14.05
CA ARG A 119 3.20 -3.43 -15.19
C ARG A 119 4.68 -3.09 -14.92
N THR A 120 4.93 -2.05 -14.14
CA THR A 120 6.29 -1.68 -13.71
C THR A 120 6.86 -2.71 -12.74
N ARG A 121 6.07 -3.17 -11.76
CA ARG A 121 6.51 -4.20 -10.79
C ARG A 121 6.68 -5.58 -11.40
N LEU A 122 5.81 -5.94 -12.35
CA LEU A 122 5.85 -7.21 -13.08
C LEU A 122 7.26 -7.54 -13.58
N GLN A 123 8.01 -6.54 -14.08
CA GLN A 123 9.38 -6.71 -14.58
C GLN A 123 10.34 -7.34 -13.56
N HIS A 124 10.13 -7.10 -12.25
CA HIS A 124 10.94 -7.72 -11.20
C HIS A 124 10.58 -9.19 -10.97
N ALA A 125 9.30 -9.56 -11.16
CA ALA A 125 8.83 -10.92 -11.00
C ALA A 125 9.01 -11.81 -12.25
N LEU A 126 9.27 -11.23 -13.43
CA LEU A 126 9.58 -11.98 -14.66
C LEU A 126 10.80 -12.90 -14.50
N GLY A 127 11.74 -12.56 -13.62
CA GLY A 127 12.93 -13.39 -13.35
C GLY A 127 12.63 -14.76 -12.72
N TYR A 128 11.46 -14.94 -12.09
CA TYR A 128 11.08 -16.22 -11.47
C TYR A 128 10.77 -17.33 -12.49
N LYS A 129 10.61 -17.01 -13.78
CA LYS A 129 10.39 -18.02 -14.84
C LYS A 129 9.24 -19.00 -14.51
N ALA A 130 8.11 -18.44 -14.06
CA ALA A 130 6.93 -19.20 -13.68
C ALA A 130 6.25 -19.85 -14.89
N ASN A 131 5.82 -21.11 -14.77
CA ASN A 131 5.05 -21.81 -15.80
C ASN A 131 3.53 -21.62 -15.66
N ILE A 132 3.06 -21.19 -14.48
CA ILE A 132 1.67 -20.79 -14.24
C ILE A 132 1.64 -19.38 -13.66
N ILE A 133 0.75 -18.53 -14.18
CA ILE A 133 0.52 -17.18 -13.66
C ILE A 133 -0.96 -16.99 -13.40
N ILE A 134 -1.34 -16.70 -12.16
CA ILE A 134 -2.74 -16.42 -11.79
C ILE A 134 -2.91 -14.92 -11.56
N ILE A 135 -3.85 -14.28 -12.26
CA ILE A 135 -4.01 -12.81 -12.28
C ILE A 135 -5.39 -12.40 -11.72
N ASN A 136 -5.40 -11.64 -10.63
CA ASN A 136 -6.59 -10.90 -10.17
C ASN A 136 -6.24 -9.41 -10.01
N ARG A 137 -6.52 -8.61 -11.06
CA ARG A 137 -5.88 -7.30 -11.23
C ARG A 137 -6.74 -6.31 -12.02
N GLY A 138 -6.92 -5.11 -11.48
CA GLY A 138 -7.69 -4.01 -12.10
C GLY A 138 -8.80 -3.40 -11.24
N THR A 139 -9.07 -3.92 -10.05
CA THR A 139 -10.13 -3.39 -9.16
C THR A 139 -9.89 -1.92 -8.78
N ASN A 140 -8.64 -1.53 -8.54
CA ASN A 140 -8.30 -0.14 -8.22
C ASN A 140 -8.51 0.81 -9.41
N ASP A 141 -8.24 0.37 -10.65
CA ASP A 141 -8.59 1.11 -11.87
C ASP A 141 -10.12 1.29 -11.99
N ALA A 142 -10.90 0.27 -11.62
CA ALA A 142 -12.37 0.32 -11.64
C ALA A 142 -12.92 1.28 -10.57
N VAL A 143 -12.44 1.20 -9.32
CA VAL A 143 -12.85 2.06 -8.19
C VAL A 143 -12.44 3.51 -8.44
N ARG A 144 -11.17 3.75 -8.77
CA ARG A 144 -10.63 5.11 -8.99
C ARG A 144 -10.98 5.69 -10.38
N THR A 145 -11.71 4.94 -11.22
CA THR A 145 -12.08 5.31 -12.60
C THR A 145 -10.87 5.67 -13.47
N ILE A 146 -9.75 4.95 -13.32
CA ILE A 146 -8.50 5.20 -14.05
C ILE A 146 -8.50 4.38 -15.34
N ASP A 147 -8.82 5.06 -16.45
CA ASP A 147 -8.83 4.50 -17.81
C ASP A 147 -9.50 3.11 -17.94
N PRO A 148 -10.79 2.97 -17.57
CA PRO A 148 -11.52 1.71 -17.74
C PRO A 148 -11.69 1.30 -19.22
N GLY A 149 -11.51 2.25 -20.17
CA GLY A 149 -11.59 1.98 -21.61
C GLY A 149 -10.31 1.37 -22.20
N GLY A 150 -9.12 1.83 -21.79
CA GLY A 150 -7.84 1.26 -22.19
C GLY A 150 -7.44 -0.01 -21.41
N VAL A 151 -8.34 -0.58 -20.61
CA VAL A 151 -8.05 -1.78 -19.81
C VAL A 151 -7.65 -2.98 -20.69
N TYR A 152 -8.22 -3.10 -21.90
CA TYR A 152 -7.85 -4.11 -22.90
C TYR A 152 -6.35 -4.01 -23.22
N SER A 153 -5.91 -2.85 -23.69
CA SER A 153 -4.53 -2.66 -24.15
C SER A 153 -3.54 -2.73 -23.00
N ARG A 154 -3.86 -2.15 -21.83
CA ARG A 154 -2.97 -2.19 -20.66
C ARG A 154 -2.76 -3.62 -20.12
N MET A 155 -3.79 -4.45 -20.10
CA MET A 155 -3.66 -5.88 -19.76
C MET A 155 -2.96 -6.68 -20.87
N ASN A 156 -3.33 -6.46 -22.13
CA ASN A 156 -2.71 -7.11 -23.30
C ASN A 156 -1.19 -6.88 -23.38
N ASP A 157 -0.74 -5.68 -23.01
CA ASP A 157 0.65 -5.29 -22.91
C ASP A 157 1.39 -6.03 -21.77
N MET A 158 0.76 -6.21 -20.61
CA MET A 158 1.34 -7.00 -19.51
C MET A 158 1.47 -8.49 -19.88
N LEU A 159 0.51 -9.03 -20.64
CA LEU A 159 0.59 -10.40 -21.17
C LEU A 159 1.73 -10.54 -22.19
N ASN A 160 1.96 -9.51 -23.03
CA ASN A 160 3.13 -9.45 -23.90
C ASN A 160 4.43 -9.46 -23.07
N ASP A 161 4.53 -8.67 -22.00
CA ASP A 161 5.75 -8.64 -21.17
C ASP A 161 6.05 -10.02 -20.56
N ILE A 162 5.02 -10.79 -20.18
CA ILE A 162 5.15 -12.17 -19.67
C ILE A 162 5.71 -13.11 -20.74
N TRP A 163 5.05 -13.21 -21.90
CA TRP A 163 5.46 -14.20 -22.92
C TRP A 163 6.70 -13.82 -23.73
N ASN A 164 7.11 -12.54 -23.72
CA ASN A 164 8.41 -12.13 -24.27
C ASN A 164 9.55 -12.23 -23.25
N SER A 165 9.28 -12.62 -21.99
CA SER A 165 10.30 -12.89 -20.99
C SER A 165 11.07 -14.19 -21.29
N GLU A 166 12.31 -14.27 -20.80
CA GLU A 166 13.15 -15.46 -20.89
C GLU A 166 12.44 -16.67 -20.26
N ASP A 167 12.42 -17.80 -20.98
CA ASP A 167 11.85 -19.09 -20.55
C ASP A 167 10.33 -19.12 -20.25
N MET A 168 9.63 -17.99 -20.27
CA MET A 168 8.19 -17.86 -19.98
C MET A 168 7.30 -17.88 -21.24
N GLY A 169 7.85 -18.04 -22.44
CA GLY A 169 7.10 -17.96 -23.71
C GLY A 169 5.98 -19.01 -23.91
N ASN A 170 5.92 -20.06 -23.08
CA ASN A 170 4.84 -21.05 -23.05
C ASN A 170 4.02 -21.00 -21.74
N ALA A 171 4.16 -19.94 -20.93
CA ALA A 171 3.60 -19.91 -19.59
C ALA A 171 2.07 -19.76 -19.58
N CYS A 172 1.41 -20.52 -18.72
CA CYS A 172 -0.02 -20.68 -18.66
C CYS A 172 -0.66 -19.59 -17.79
N VAL A 173 -1.23 -18.55 -18.41
CA VAL A 173 -1.82 -17.38 -17.72
C VAL A 173 -3.33 -17.53 -17.51
N MET A 174 -3.80 -17.30 -16.28
CA MET A 174 -5.22 -17.38 -15.88
C MET A 174 -5.72 -16.02 -15.37
N LEU A 175 -6.52 -15.33 -16.18
CA LEU A 175 -7.04 -13.99 -15.87
C LEU A 175 -8.45 -14.04 -15.25
N SER A 176 -8.56 -13.58 -14.00
CA SER A 176 -9.83 -13.44 -13.27
C SER A 176 -10.59 -12.17 -13.65
N THR A 177 -11.93 -12.25 -13.61
CA THR A 177 -12.80 -11.06 -13.59
C THR A 177 -12.75 -10.33 -12.25
N LEU A 178 -13.14 -9.06 -12.25
CA LEU A 178 -13.18 -8.15 -11.09
C LEU A 178 -14.55 -8.18 -10.38
N ASP A 179 -14.53 -8.34 -9.06
CA ASP A 179 -15.67 -8.10 -8.17
C ASP A 179 -15.36 -6.97 -7.18
N THR A 180 -16.38 -6.17 -6.86
CA THR A 180 -16.38 -5.12 -5.81
C THR A 180 -17.80 -4.52 -5.72
N SER A 181 -18.17 -4.01 -4.55
CA SER A 181 -19.40 -3.26 -4.31
C SER A 181 -19.23 -1.74 -4.22
N ASP A 182 -18.07 -1.18 -4.55
CA ASP A 182 -17.88 0.28 -4.66
C ASP A 182 -18.82 0.91 -5.71
N GLU A 183 -19.23 2.16 -5.55
CA GLU A 183 -20.17 2.80 -6.49
C GLU A 183 -19.60 2.95 -7.90
N ALA A 184 -18.35 3.41 -8.04
CA ALA A 184 -17.69 3.52 -9.33
C ALA A 184 -17.23 2.15 -9.85
N GLY A 185 -16.67 1.33 -8.95
CA GLY A 185 -16.25 -0.04 -9.21
C GLY A 185 -17.36 -0.91 -9.78
N LYS A 186 -18.57 -0.89 -9.19
CA LYS A 186 -19.78 -1.58 -9.67
C LYS A 186 -20.09 -1.27 -11.13
N VAL A 187 -19.94 -0.02 -11.56
CA VAL A 187 -20.24 0.42 -12.93
C VAL A 187 -19.09 0.05 -13.87
N ASN A 188 -17.87 0.48 -13.54
CA ASN A 188 -16.70 0.34 -14.40
C ASN A 188 -16.33 -1.14 -14.66
N ARG A 189 -16.44 -2.00 -13.63
CA ARG A 189 -16.08 -3.43 -13.76
C ARG A 189 -16.92 -4.19 -14.77
N ILE A 190 -18.14 -3.75 -15.09
CA ILE A 190 -18.99 -4.42 -16.08
C ILE A 190 -18.31 -4.36 -17.47
N GLY A 191 -17.92 -3.16 -17.91
CA GLY A 191 -17.19 -2.96 -19.16
C GLY A 191 -15.79 -3.57 -19.12
N MET A 192 -15.06 -3.39 -18.02
CA MET A 192 -13.69 -3.93 -17.90
C MET A 192 -13.67 -5.47 -17.94
N ASN A 193 -14.64 -6.13 -17.30
CA ASN A 193 -14.79 -7.58 -17.38
C ASN A 193 -15.26 -8.05 -18.78
N GLN A 194 -15.93 -7.20 -19.57
CA GLN A 194 -16.23 -7.52 -20.97
C GLN A 194 -14.96 -7.48 -21.82
N GLU A 195 -14.14 -6.44 -21.68
CA GLU A 195 -12.85 -6.33 -22.40
C GLU A 195 -11.84 -7.41 -21.95
N TYR A 196 -11.82 -7.84 -20.67
CA TYR A 196 -11.02 -8.99 -20.24
C TYR A 196 -11.50 -10.30 -20.87
N ARG A 197 -12.81 -10.58 -20.87
CA ARG A 197 -13.36 -11.78 -21.56
C ARG A 197 -13.05 -11.74 -23.06
N ARG A 198 -13.09 -10.55 -23.67
CA ARG A 198 -12.73 -10.34 -25.07
C ARG A 198 -11.24 -10.62 -25.31
N LEU A 199 -10.34 -9.99 -24.57
CA LEU A 199 -8.88 -10.21 -24.66
C LEU A 199 -8.51 -11.70 -24.59
N VAL A 200 -9.15 -12.44 -23.66
CA VAL A 200 -9.02 -13.89 -23.53
C VAL A 200 -9.49 -14.65 -24.78
N ASN A 201 -10.65 -14.28 -25.36
CA ASN A 201 -11.16 -14.92 -26.58
C ASN A 201 -10.31 -14.56 -27.82
N ASP A 202 -9.94 -13.28 -27.98
CA ASP A 202 -9.18 -12.75 -29.13
C ASP A 202 -7.81 -13.45 -29.19
N ARG A 203 -7.08 -13.53 -28.06
CA ARG A 203 -5.80 -14.25 -27.97
C ARG A 203 -5.94 -15.77 -28.13
N ALA A 204 -6.99 -16.39 -27.58
CA ALA A 204 -7.25 -17.83 -27.78
C ALA A 204 -7.50 -18.21 -29.25
N ALA A 205 -7.99 -17.26 -30.06
CA ALA A 205 -8.17 -17.43 -31.50
C ALA A 205 -6.86 -17.22 -32.28
N ASP A 206 -6.05 -16.22 -31.92
CA ASP A 206 -4.81 -15.87 -32.61
C ASP A 206 -3.63 -16.82 -32.29
N GLU A 207 -3.54 -17.32 -31.06
CA GLU A 207 -2.38 -18.08 -30.55
C GLU A 207 -2.65 -19.58 -30.34
N GLY A 208 -3.90 -20.00 -30.47
CA GLY A 208 -4.34 -21.37 -30.26
C GLY A 208 -4.45 -21.79 -28.78
N PRO A 209 -4.73 -23.08 -28.52
CA PRO A 209 -5.13 -23.56 -27.20
C PRO A 209 -3.95 -23.79 -26.23
N GLN A 210 -2.73 -23.35 -26.53
CA GLN A 210 -1.56 -23.65 -25.71
C GLN A 210 -1.46 -22.82 -24.41
N HIS A 211 -2.13 -21.67 -24.34
CA HIS A 211 -2.26 -20.88 -23.12
C HIS A 211 -3.58 -21.24 -22.41
N GLY A 212 -3.55 -21.42 -21.08
CA GLY A 212 -4.68 -21.88 -20.26
C GLY A 212 -5.79 -20.86 -20.06
N TRP A 213 -6.46 -20.49 -21.16
CA TRP A 213 -7.49 -19.47 -21.24
C TRP A 213 -8.77 -19.83 -20.48
N ILE A 214 -8.74 -19.62 -19.17
CA ILE A 214 -9.85 -19.97 -18.32
C ILE A 214 -10.63 -18.72 -17.94
N ARG A 215 -11.81 -18.64 -18.56
CA ARG A 215 -12.97 -17.92 -18.05
C ARG A 215 -13.16 -18.38 -16.60
N ALA A 216 -12.66 -17.60 -15.65
CA ALA A 216 -13.11 -17.59 -14.28
C ALA A 216 -14.61 -17.24 -14.32
N GLY A 217 -15.43 -18.29 -14.48
CA GLY A 217 -16.80 -18.16 -14.95
C GLY A 217 -17.59 -17.27 -14.02
N ASP A 218 -18.22 -16.24 -14.58
CA ASP A 218 -18.95 -15.15 -13.92
C ASP A 218 -19.02 -15.30 -12.39
N ALA A 219 -18.09 -14.65 -11.69
CA ALA A 219 -18.22 -14.39 -10.27
C ALA A 219 -19.45 -13.49 -10.09
N LYS A 220 -20.62 -14.12 -9.94
CA LYS A 220 -21.84 -13.43 -9.53
C LYS A 220 -21.55 -12.79 -8.16
N PRO A 221 -22.02 -11.56 -7.89
CA PRO A 221 -21.88 -10.93 -6.57
C PRO A 221 -22.46 -11.75 -5.41
N GLU A 222 -23.24 -12.78 -5.73
CA GLU A 222 -23.91 -13.73 -4.84
C GLU A 222 -23.01 -14.89 -4.34
N TRP A 223 -21.81 -15.09 -4.90
CA TRP A 223 -20.93 -16.22 -4.51
C TRP A 223 -19.71 -15.81 -3.66
N ALA A 224 -19.27 -14.56 -3.73
CA ALA A 224 -18.18 -14.05 -2.87
C ALA A 224 -18.70 -13.69 -1.46
N ASP A 225 -18.05 -14.21 -0.42
CA ASP A 225 -18.36 -13.86 0.97
C ASP A 225 -17.38 -12.79 1.47
N TYR A 226 -17.92 -11.84 2.23
CA TYR A 226 -17.20 -10.70 2.80
C TYR A 226 -17.37 -10.66 4.32
N LYS A 227 -16.78 -9.68 5.01
CA LYS A 227 -16.99 -9.48 6.46
C LYS A 227 -18.18 -8.54 6.68
N ASP A 228 -19.01 -8.80 7.70
CA ASP A 228 -20.24 -8.02 8.02
C ASP A 228 -20.05 -6.50 8.16
N GLN A 229 -18.82 -6.02 8.38
CA GLN A 229 -18.49 -4.59 8.49
C GLN A 229 -17.73 -4.01 7.29
N GLU A 230 -17.48 -4.77 6.22
CA GLU A 230 -16.77 -4.27 5.04
C GLU A 230 -17.74 -3.60 4.05
N ASP A 231 -17.76 -2.27 4.00
CA ASP A 231 -18.43 -1.51 2.94
C ASP A 231 -17.47 -0.45 2.38
N PRO A 232 -17.11 -0.47 1.08
CA PRO A 232 -17.56 -1.41 0.05
C PRO A 232 -16.84 -2.77 0.07
N HIS A 233 -17.62 -3.87 0.04
CA HIS A 233 -17.14 -5.24 -0.20
C HIS A 233 -16.13 -5.28 -1.36
N THR A 234 -14.87 -5.58 -1.04
CA THR A 234 -13.76 -5.63 -2.00
C THR A 234 -12.73 -6.71 -1.64
N HIS A 235 -12.68 -7.15 -0.38
CA HIS A 235 -11.70 -8.08 0.14
C HIS A 235 -12.41 -9.31 0.74
N PRO A 236 -12.55 -10.40 -0.03
CA PRO A 236 -13.25 -11.60 0.43
C PRO A 236 -12.76 -12.08 1.81
N ASN A 237 -13.67 -12.64 2.61
CA ASN A 237 -13.32 -13.28 3.87
C ASN A 237 -12.61 -14.63 3.63
N ASP A 238 -12.28 -15.37 4.69
CA ASP A 238 -11.58 -16.67 4.56
C ASP A 238 -12.29 -17.68 3.63
N GLU A 239 -13.62 -17.75 3.67
CA GLU A 239 -14.42 -18.63 2.80
C GLU A 239 -14.54 -18.05 1.38
N GLY A 240 -14.66 -16.73 1.24
CA GLY A 240 -14.59 -16.06 -0.06
C GLY A 240 -13.25 -16.30 -0.78
N HIS A 241 -12.13 -16.30 -0.05
CA HIS A 241 -10.81 -16.69 -0.56
C HIS A 241 -10.73 -18.17 -0.92
N ARG A 242 -11.34 -19.08 -0.13
CA ARG A 242 -11.43 -20.52 -0.46
C ARG A 242 -12.23 -20.77 -1.74
N LYS A 243 -13.31 -20.02 -1.98
CA LYS A 243 -14.08 -20.05 -3.24
C LYS A 243 -13.28 -19.52 -4.43
N MET A 244 -12.50 -18.44 -4.25
CA MET A 244 -11.57 -17.97 -5.29
C MET A 244 -10.46 -19.00 -5.59
N ALA A 245 -9.94 -19.67 -4.57
CA ALA A 245 -8.97 -20.75 -4.73
C ALA A 245 -9.56 -21.91 -5.54
N TYR A 246 -10.81 -22.32 -5.30
CA TYR A 246 -11.50 -23.34 -6.10
C TYR A 246 -11.53 -22.98 -7.60
N ILE A 247 -11.79 -21.72 -7.96
CA ILE A 247 -11.80 -21.27 -9.36
C ILE A 247 -10.43 -21.48 -10.02
N PHE A 248 -9.35 -21.04 -9.37
CA PHE A 248 -7.99 -21.22 -9.89
C PHE A 248 -7.52 -22.69 -9.84
N TYR A 249 -7.95 -23.47 -8.86
CA TYR A 249 -7.66 -24.90 -8.74
C TYR A 249 -8.24 -25.69 -9.92
N ARG A 250 -9.55 -25.54 -10.16
CA ARG A 250 -10.24 -26.13 -11.32
C ARG A 250 -9.68 -25.61 -12.65
N ALA A 251 -9.16 -24.37 -12.67
CA ALA A 251 -8.48 -23.84 -13.83
C ALA A 251 -7.16 -24.59 -14.11
N ILE A 252 -6.30 -24.74 -13.11
CA ILE A 252 -5.02 -25.46 -13.24
C ILE A 252 -5.25 -26.92 -13.63
N LEU A 253 -6.18 -27.64 -12.99
CA LEU A 253 -6.50 -29.03 -13.35
C LEU A 253 -6.95 -29.15 -14.81
N LYS A 254 -7.79 -28.23 -15.30
CA LYS A 254 -8.24 -28.22 -16.70
C LYS A 254 -7.10 -27.94 -17.68
N ALA A 255 -6.19 -27.02 -17.34
CA ALA A 255 -5.03 -26.71 -18.17
C ALA A 255 -4.05 -27.90 -18.25
N VAL A 256 -3.79 -28.57 -17.12
CA VAL A 256 -3.00 -29.81 -17.08
C VAL A 256 -3.66 -30.92 -17.92
N ALA A 257 -4.97 -31.13 -17.76
CA ALA A 257 -5.71 -32.16 -18.50
C ALA A 257 -5.77 -31.92 -20.03
N LEU A 258 -5.58 -30.67 -20.48
CA LEU A 258 -5.48 -30.29 -21.88
C LEU A 258 -4.03 -30.25 -22.41
N GLY A 259 -3.03 -30.56 -21.58
CA GLY A 259 -1.61 -30.50 -21.95
C GLY A 259 -1.06 -29.08 -22.11
N GLN A 260 -1.71 -28.09 -21.48
CA GLN A 260 -1.38 -26.65 -21.58
C GLN A 260 -0.36 -26.19 -20.52
N VAL A 261 -0.05 -27.04 -19.54
CA VAL A 261 0.94 -26.78 -18.50
C VAL A 261 2.20 -27.60 -18.79
N MET A 262 3.23 -26.94 -19.31
CA MET A 262 4.58 -27.50 -19.41
C MET A 262 5.31 -27.33 -18.06
N PRO A 263 6.25 -28.20 -17.67
CA PRO A 263 7.16 -27.94 -16.55
C PRO A 263 7.95 -26.63 -16.73
N PRO A 264 8.50 -26.00 -15.67
CA PRO A 264 9.29 -24.79 -15.78
C PRO A 264 10.52 -25.00 -16.69
N SER A 265 10.68 -24.16 -17.72
CA SER A 265 11.67 -24.39 -18.78
C SER A 265 13.11 -24.42 -18.27
N THR A 266 13.41 -23.62 -17.24
CA THR A 266 14.66 -23.64 -16.46
C THR A 266 14.39 -23.26 -15.00
N ASN A 267 15.41 -23.38 -14.15
CA ASN A 267 15.42 -22.77 -12.82
C ASN A 267 15.89 -21.32 -12.91
N PHE A 268 15.40 -20.49 -11.99
CA PHE A 268 15.95 -19.16 -11.74
C PHE A 268 17.05 -19.24 -10.68
N GLU A 269 17.93 -18.24 -10.64
CA GLU A 269 18.96 -18.12 -9.60
C GLU A 269 18.43 -17.25 -8.46
N VAL A 270 18.41 -17.79 -7.24
CA VAL A 270 18.22 -16.99 -6.02
C VAL A 270 19.46 -16.11 -5.85
N ALA A 271 19.24 -14.81 -5.73
CA ALA A 271 20.32 -13.83 -5.73
C ALA A 271 21.06 -13.75 -4.39
N ASP A 272 22.21 -13.09 -4.38
CA ASP A 272 22.93 -12.75 -3.16
C ASP A 272 22.01 -11.86 -2.27
N PRO A 273 21.82 -12.20 -0.97
CA PRO A 273 21.09 -11.35 -0.04
C PRO A 273 21.83 -10.05 0.34
N VAL A 274 22.89 -9.65 -0.38
CA VAL A 274 23.58 -8.37 -0.25
C VAL A 274 23.71 -7.64 -1.59
N CYS A 275 23.29 -6.37 -1.67
CA CYS A 275 23.63 -5.47 -2.79
C CYS A 275 23.46 -3.98 -2.49
N ASP A 276 24.19 -3.15 -3.23
CA ASP A 276 24.08 -1.68 -3.19
C ASP A 276 22.68 -1.19 -3.61
N LYS A 277 22.17 -0.17 -2.91
CA LYS A 277 20.91 0.49 -3.26
C LYS A 277 21.13 1.47 -4.40
N VAL A 278 20.22 1.47 -5.37
CA VAL A 278 20.26 2.37 -6.53
C VAL A 278 18.96 3.15 -6.63
N SER A 279 19.08 4.41 -7.06
CA SER A 279 17.94 5.33 -7.11
C SER A 279 16.82 4.80 -8.03
N GLY A 280 15.58 4.88 -7.53
CA GLY A 280 14.39 4.37 -8.22
C GLY A 280 14.10 2.87 -8.01
N SER A 281 14.90 2.14 -7.22
CA SER A 281 14.65 0.71 -6.93
C SER A 281 13.56 0.45 -5.87
N GLY A 282 13.16 1.46 -5.10
CA GLY A 282 12.26 1.33 -3.95
C GLY A 282 10.82 0.91 -4.30
N LEU A 283 10.24 0.03 -3.48
CA LEU A 283 8.90 -0.54 -3.66
C LEU A 283 7.87 0.18 -2.78
N ASN A 284 6.99 0.99 -3.40
CA ASN A 284 5.88 1.60 -2.65
C ASN A 284 4.89 0.52 -2.12
N PRO A 285 4.45 0.54 -0.85
CA PRO A 285 3.55 -0.44 -0.24
C PRO A 285 2.05 -0.23 -0.52
N GLY A 286 1.64 0.79 -1.29
CA GLY A 286 0.28 0.97 -1.80
C GLY A 286 -0.55 2.11 -1.19
N GLY A 287 -0.05 2.82 -0.17
CA GLY A 287 -0.75 3.95 0.47
C GLY A 287 0.02 4.52 1.67
N LYS A 288 -0.60 5.48 2.38
CA LYS A 288 0.04 6.17 3.53
C LYS A 288 0.36 5.21 4.69
N THR A 289 1.64 5.00 4.97
CA THR A 289 2.10 4.07 6.01
C THR A 289 2.04 4.65 7.43
N GLN A 290 1.97 5.98 7.56
CA GLN A 290 1.73 6.67 8.82
C GLN A 290 0.65 7.75 8.63
N ARG A 291 -0.19 7.90 9.64
CA ARG A 291 -1.18 8.97 9.81
C ARG A 291 -1.07 9.45 11.25
N GLY A 292 -0.96 10.76 11.44
CA GLY A 292 -0.41 11.30 12.67
C GLY A 292 -1.26 11.15 13.92
N THR A 293 -0.58 11.24 15.07
CA THR A 293 -1.25 11.42 16.37
C THR A 293 -1.84 12.82 16.49
N ASP A 294 -2.68 13.10 17.50
CA ASP A 294 -3.25 14.45 17.71
C ASP A 294 -2.33 15.41 18.51
N ASN A 295 -1.03 15.11 18.61
CA ASN A 295 -0.13 15.77 19.56
C ASN A 295 0.91 16.71 18.90
N ASP A 296 0.58 18.01 18.77
CA ASP A 296 1.60 19.08 18.74
C ASP A 296 1.39 20.09 19.87
N ASP A 297 2.01 21.27 19.78
CA ASP A 297 1.78 22.39 20.70
C ASP A 297 0.92 23.51 20.09
N ASP A 298 0.11 23.21 19.07
CA ASP A 298 -0.83 24.14 18.43
C ASP A 298 -0.12 25.34 17.75
N VAL A 299 -0.85 26.40 17.40
CA VAL A 299 -0.24 27.69 17.00
C VAL A 299 0.28 28.49 18.20
N TYR A 300 1.34 29.30 18.02
CA TYR A 300 1.90 30.11 19.11
C TYR A 300 0.89 31.11 19.70
N ARG A 301 0.73 31.05 21.02
CA ARG A 301 -0.11 31.95 21.82
C ARG A 301 0.77 32.71 22.79
N HIS A 302 0.91 34.01 22.55
CA HIS A 302 1.66 34.87 23.46
C HIS A 302 0.84 35.18 24.71
N TYR A 303 1.39 34.83 25.86
CA TYR A 303 0.98 35.28 27.18
C TYR A 303 2.17 35.97 27.83
N SER A 304 1.93 36.97 28.70
CA SER A 304 3.02 37.62 29.42
C SER A 304 2.63 38.22 30.77
N GLU A 305 3.66 38.42 31.60
CA GLU A 305 3.59 38.95 32.97
C GLU A 305 4.34 40.30 33.00
N GLU A 306 3.69 41.42 33.38
CA GLU A 306 4.38 42.70 33.49
C GLU A 306 5.30 42.73 34.72
N MET A 307 6.61 42.84 34.48
CA MET A 307 7.63 42.87 35.53
C MET A 307 7.97 44.30 35.99
N GLY A 308 7.33 45.31 35.41
CA GLY A 308 7.58 46.72 35.69
C GLY A 308 8.92 47.21 35.12
N ILE A 309 9.51 48.21 35.77
CA ILE A 309 10.80 48.81 35.37
C ILE A 309 11.93 48.16 36.16
N ILE A 310 12.86 47.49 35.46
CA ILE A 310 13.94 46.69 36.06
C ILE A 310 15.33 47.36 35.94
N TRP A 311 15.48 48.31 35.02
CA TRP A 311 16.72 49.05 34.79
C TRP A 311 16.41 50.48 34.35
N SER A 312 17.26 51.45 34.68
CA SER A 312 17.14 52.82 34.15
C SER A 312 18.46 53.60 34.18
N THR A 313 18.53 54.67 33.37
CA THR A 313 19.57 55.69 33.44
C THR A 313 19.00 57.07 33.09
N THR A 314 19.57 58.13 33.66
CA THR A 314 19.28 59.54 33.31
C THR A 314 20.48 60.23 32.63
N GLU A 315 21.54 59.48 32.32
CA GLU A 315 22.87 60.01 32.02
C GLU A 315 23.38 59.65 30.61
N SER A 316 22.50 59.24 29.69
CA SER A 316 22.91 59.08 28.29
C SER A 316 23.04 60.43 27.61
N GLU A 317 24.23 60.79 27.12
CA GLU A 317 24.42 61.97 26.27
C GLU A 317 23.63 61.89 24.94
N TRP A 318 23.23 60.67 24.54
CA TRP A 318 22.79 60.38 23.18
C TRP A 318 21.56 59.47 23.12
N ASP A 319 20.79 59.65 22.04
CA ASP A 319 19.85 58.66 21.51
C ASP A 319 20.22 58.42 20.04
N ARG A 320 20.77 57.24 19.76
CA ARG A 320 21.42 56.88 18.48
C ARG A 320 21.13 55.44 18.05
N ASP A 321 20.12 54.79 18.64
CA ASP A 321 19.90 53.34 18.48
C ASP A 321 21.10 52.52 18.99
N GLN A 322 21.59 52.87 20.18
CA GLN A 322 22.81 52.29 20.76
C GLN A 322 22.58 50.99 21.57
N TRP A 323 21.33 50.68 21.94
CA TRP A 323 21.01 49.62 22.89
C TRP A 323 20.74 48.28 22.16
N ARG A 324 21.34 47.18 22.64
CA ARG A 324 21.16 45.83 22.10
C ARG A 324 21.18 44.79 23.24
N PHE A 325 20.82 43.56 22.91
CA PHE A 325 20.90 42.39 23.78
C PHE A 325 21.73 41.29 23.10
N ALA A 326 22.47 40.49 23.88
CA ALA A 326 23.36 39.44 23.36
C ALA A 326 23.65 38.35 24.40
N ARG A 327 23.69 37.08 24.02
CA ARG A 327 24.13 35.92 24.82
C ARG A 327 25.64 35.95 25.07
N LEU A 328 26.12 36.85 25.92
CA LEU A 328 27.57 37.06 26.12
C LEU A 328 28.23 36.00 27.03
N PHE A 329 27.50 35.42 27.98
CA PHE A 329 28.03 34.44 28.93
C PHE A 329 27.23 33.13 29.02
N SER A 330 26.12 32.98 28.27
CA SER A 330 25.26 31.79 28.33
C SER A 330 24.19 31.77 27.24
N ASP A 331 23.91 30.58 26.72
CA ASP A 331 22.75 30.19 25.90
C ASP A 331 21.38 30.73 26.35
N LYS A 332 21.12 30.74 27.67
CA LYS A 332 19.78 30.96 28.26
C LYS A 332 19.41 32.40 28.60
N TYR A 333 20.38 33.29 28.68
CA TYR A 333 20.18 34.65 29.20
C TYR A 333 20.88 35.67 28.32
N ASP A 334 20.10 36.60 27.79
CA ASP A 334 20.62 37.70 26.99
C ASP A 334 21.08 38.83 27.94
N ASP A 335 22.29 39.33 27.71
CA ASP A 335 22.95 40.42 28.43
C ASP A 335 22.72 41.77 27.72
N PHE A 336 22.62 42.86 28.48
CA PHE A 336 22.27 44.17 27.92
C PHE A 336 23.52 44.99 27.59
N VAL A 337 23.61 45.50 26.36
CA VAL A 337 24.81 46.21 25.86
C VAL A 337 24.47 47.55 25.22
N ALA A 338 25.40 48.50 25.33
CA ALA A 338 25.28 49.84 24.77
C ALA A 338 26.51 50.24 23.96
N TRP A 339 26.31 50.65 22.71
CA TRP A 339 27.37 51.21 21.87
C TRP A 339 27.85 52.56 22.38
N VAL A 340 29.16 52.72 22.54
CA VAL A 340 29.84 53.94 23.03
C VAL A 340 30.84 54.42 21.99
N LYS A 341 30.76 55.68 21.55
CA LYS A 341 31.74 56.26 20.62
C LYS A 341 32.97 56.77 21.36
N THR A 342 34.11 56.12 21.16
CA THR A 342 35.38 56.42 21.85
C THR A 342 36.38 57.19 20.99
N GLY A 343 36.10 57.36 19.69
CA GLY A 343 36.89 58.20 18.77
C GLY A 343 36.22 58.32 17.41
N THR A 344 36.83 59.06 16.46
CA THR A 344 36.25 59.35 15.13
C THR A 344 35.76 58.08 14.40
N ALA A 345 36.59 57.04 14.42
CA ALA A 345 36.32 55.69 13.93
C ALA A 345 36.74 54.65 15.00
N LYS A 346 36.26 54.83 16.24
CA LYS A 346 36.39 53.85 17.34
C LYS A 346 35.12 53.81 18.18
N ASN A 347 34.75 52.62 18.62
CA ASN A 347 33.67 52.38 19.56
C ASN A 347 34.06 51.28 20.55
N THR A 348 33.38 51.25 21.69
CA THR A 348 33.36 50.15 22.67
C THR A 348 31.92 49.81 22.99
N PHE A 349 31.69 48.73 23.75
CA PHE A 349 30.37 48.37 24.26
C PHE A 349 30.36 48.28 25.77
N ALA A 350 29.61 49.17 26.41
CA ALA A 350 29.32 49.07 27.83
C ALA A 350 28.33 47.93 28.07
N VAL A 351 28.64 47.04 29.03
CA VAL A 351 27.86 45.83 29.30
C VAL A 351 27.22 45.92 30.68
N TRP A 352 25.95 45.54 30.76
CA TRP A 352 25.24 45.18 31.98
C TRP A 352 24.95 43.69 31.91
N SER A 353 25.64 42.89 32.72
CA SER A 353 25.38 41.45 32.74
C SER A 353 24.08 41.16 33.49
N ASN A 354 23.22 40.34 32.89
CA ASN A 354 22.09 39.69 33.55
C ASN A 354 22.59 38.86 34.75
N SER A 355 21.81 38.75 35.82
CA SER A 355 22.11 37.91 36.98
C SER A 355 22.24 36.42 36.62
N GLY A 356 21.54 35.96 35.57
CA GLY A 356 21.58 34.57 35.10
C GLY A 356 20.89 33.57 36.05
N ASP A 357 20.03 34.07 36.93
CA ASP A 357 19.27 33.29 37.93
C ASP A 357 17.74 33.42 37.77
N GLY A 358 17.30 33.97 36.64
CA GLY A 358 15.88 34.16 36.32
C GLY A 358 15.19 35.32 37.04
N LYS A 359 15.91 36.24 37.70
CA LYS A 359 15.32 37.45 38.32
C LYS A 359 15.25 38.68 37.40
N GLY A 360 16.01 38.71 36.31
CA GLY A 360 16.09 39.87 35.42
C GLY A 360 16.85 41.08 36.00
N GLU A 361 17.84 40.84 36.87
CA GLU A 361 18.66 41.91 37.46
C GLU A 361 19.88 42.20 36.56
N PHE A 362 20.16 43.47 36.28
CA PHE A 362 21.22 43.90 35.34
C PHE A 362 22.34 44.70 36.03
N THR A 363 23.52 44.10 36.19
CA THR A 363 24.68 44.72 36.85
C THR A 363 25.67 45.29 35.82
N LYS A 364 25.96 46.60 35.88
CA LYS A 364 26.97 47.21 34.99
C LYS A 364 28.37 46.68 35.31
N LEU A 365 29.09 46.23 34.28
CA LEU A 365 30.46 45.77 34.42
C LEU A 365 31.44 46.96 34.52
N SER A 366 32.61 46.70 35.13
CA SER A 366 33.64 47.72 35.37
C SER A 366 34.41 48.17 34.12
N THR A 367 34.26 47.44 33.01
CA THR A 367 34.95 47.65 31.74
C THR A 367 34.02 47.35 30.57
N ASP A 368 34.11 48.15 29.51
CA ASP A 368 33.52 47.87 28.20
C ASP A 368 34.34 46.79 27.45
N PHE A 369 33.75 46.16 26.42
CA PHE A 369 34.54 45.41 25.42
C PHE A 369 34.86 46.24 24.16
N ASP A 370 35.98 45.93 23.53
CA ASP A 370 36.36 46.39 22.18
C ASP A 370 36.12 45.22 21.21
N PRO A 371 35.28 45.37 20.17
CA PRO A 371 35.03 44.32 19.18
C PRO A 371 36.17 44.14 18.17
N GLY A 372 37.26 44.92 18.24
CA GLY A 372 38.36 44.89 17.27
C GLY A 372 38.03 45.53 15.91
N MET A 373 36.80 46.03 15.71
CA MET A 373 36.34 46.68 14.47
C MET A 373 35.43 47.88 14.76
N TYR A 374 35.51 48.93 13.94
CA TYR A 374 34.55 50.04 14.02
C TYR A 374 33.22 49.65 13.39
N CYS A 375 32.11 49.97 14.08
CA CYS A 375 30.76 49.75 13.59
C CYS A 375 29.87 50.94 13.98
N ASP A 376 29.07 51.49 13.05
CA ASP A 376 28.13 52.58 13.36
C ASP A 376 26.97 52.09 14.24
N ALA A 377 26.51 52.91 15.19
CA ALA A 377 25.28 52.64 15.94
C ALA A 377 24.10 52.32 15.01
N GLY A 378 23.34 51.29 15.35
CA GLY A 378 22.28 50.74 14.51
C GLY A 378 22.72 49.59 13.59
N SER A 379 24.02 49.44 13.31
CA SER A 379 24.57 48.45 12.35
C SER A 379 25.06 47.15 13.01
N GLN A 380 24.85 47.01 14.32
CA GLN A 380 25.21 45.84 15.11
C GLN A 380 24.13 44.77 15.07
N HIS A 381 24.53 43.54 14.76
CA HIS A 381 23.78 42.33 15.05
C HIS A 381 24.60 41.50 16.03
N PHE A 382 23.94 40.99 17.08
CA PHE A 382 24.49 39.98 17.97
C PHE A 382 23.77 38.67 17.68
N ILE A 383 24.53 37.67 17.25
CA ILE A 383 24.01 36.37 16.80
C ILE A 383 25.17 35.36 16.80
N ASP A 384 24.90 34.12 17.17
CA ASP A 384 25.88 33.02 17.12
C ASP A 384 26.27 32.72 15.66
N MET A 385 27.58 32.75 15.34
CA MET A 385 28.08 32.48 13.99
C MET A 385 28.95 31.21 13.91
N ASN A 386 29.43 30.69 15.04
CA ASN A 386 30.31 29.52 15.12
C ASN A 386 29.61 28.24 15.65
N GLY A 387 28.41 28.36 16.20
CA GLY A 387 27.58 27.31 16.77
C GLY A 387 27.91 26.92 18.22
N ASP A 388 28.57 27.78 19.00
CA ASP A 388 28.99 27.47 20.38
C ASP A 388 27.94 27.80 21.48
N GLY A 389 26.87 28.52 21.13
CA GLY A 389 25.77 28.91 22.00
C GLY A 389 25.85 30.36 22.52
N LEU A 390 26.92 31.10 22.24
CA LEU A 390 27.10 32.51 22.56
C LEU A 390 26.87 33.39 21.32
N ASP A 391 26.48 34.65 21.53
CA ASP A 391 26.33 35.60 20.42
C ASP A 391 27.66 36.27 20.06
N ASP A 392 28.04 36.15 18.79
CA ASP A 392 29.12 36.90 18.15
C ASP A 392 28.66 38.29 17.72
N MET A 393 29.59 39.16 17.33
CA MET A 393 29.26 40.48 16.77
C MET A 393 29.43 40.50 15.25
N VAL A 394 28.30 40.66 14.54
CA VAL A 394 28.29 40.99 13.10
C VAL A 394 28.05 42.49 12.93
N CYS A 395 28.88 43.14 12.12
CA CYS A 395 28.66 44.52 11.67
C CYS A 395 28.30 44.56 10.18
N ILE A 396 27.24 45.29 9.83
CA ILE A 396 26.83 45.50 8.44
C ILE A 396 27.25 46.90 7.97
N ASP A 397 28.13 47.00 6.97
CA ASP A 397 28.51 48.31 6.40
C ASP A 397 27.38 48.96 5.60
N GLU A 398 27.51 50.24 5.25
CA GLU A 398 26.44 51.01 4.59
C GLU A 398 25.84 50.36 3.33
N LYS A 399 26.61 49.54 2.62
CA LYS A 399 26.20 48.85 1.39
C LYS A 399 25.54 47.50 1.65
N GLY A 400 25.73 46.94 2.84
CA GLY A 400 25.26 45.62 3.25
C GLY A 400 26.37 44.56 3.42
N ASN A 401 27.66 44.90 3.37
CA ASN A 401 28.71 43.88 3.57
C ASN A 401 28.81 43.51 5.05
N ALA A 402 28.87 42.21 5.37
CA ALA A 402 28.91 41.70 6.72
C ALA A 402 30.34 41.38 7.17
N TYR A 403 30.74 41.91 8.33
CA TYR A 403 32.04 41.72 8.98
C TYR A 403 31.86 41.10 10.35
N LEU A 404 32.75 40.18 10.73
CA LEU A 404 32.62 39.36 11.94
C LEU A 404 33.67 39.71 13.01
N SER A 405 33.27 39.64 14.27
CA SER A 405 34.16 39.53 15.41
C SER A 405 33.60 38.52 16.41
N ILE A 406 34.42 37.53 16.76
CA ILE A 406 34.01 36.35 17.52
C ILE A 406 34.14 36.57 19.02
N ASN A 407 33.17 36.09 19.79
CA ASN A 407 33.17 36.04 21.24
C ASN A 407 34.08 34.88 21.71
N ASN A 408 35.17 35.16 22.43
CA ASN A 408 36.08 34.10 22.90
C ASN A 408 35.50 33.21 24.02
N GLY A 409 34.27 33.46 24.49
CA GLY A 409 33.65 32.76 25.63
C GLY A 409 34.37 32.97 26.97
N ASP A 410 35.43 33.79 27.02
CA ASP A 410 36.32 33.93 28.18
C ASP A 410 35.77 34.87 29.27
N GLY A 411 34.60 35.47 29.04
CA GLY A 411 33.97 36.43 29.93
C GLY A 411 33.64 35.89 31.32
N SER A 412 33.22 36.76 32.23
CA SER A 412 32.80 36.35 33.57
C SER A 412 31.65 37.21 34.05
N ARG A 413 30.44 36.63 34.03
CA ARG A 413 29.16 37.24 34.45
C ARG A 413 29.33 37.96 35.79
N GLY A 414 28.91 39.23 35.85
CA GLY A 414 29.07 40.11 37.03
C GLY A 414 30.47 40.70 37.27
N LEU A 415 31.51 40.31 36.51
CA LEU A 415 32.89 40.76 36.74
C LEU A 415 33.50 41.49 35.52
N ARG A 416 33.54 40.83 34.35
CA ARG A 416 34.17 41.34 33.12
C ARG A 416 33.46 40.82 31.86
N PRO A 417 33.37 41.61 30.78
CA PRO A 417 32.86 41.12 29.50
C PRO A 417 33.82 40.07 28.89
N PRO A 418 33.37 39.28 27.91
CA PRO A 418 34.27 38.50 27.07
C PRO A 418 35.15 39.41 26.21
N THR A 419 36.26 38.85 25.74
CA THR A 419 37.10 39.45 24.71
C THR A 419 36.60 39.03 23.33
N PHE A 420 36.75 39.92 22.34
CA PHE A 420 36.37 39.68 20.95
C PHE A 420 37.58 39.70 20.02
N TYR A 421 37.57 38.92 18.94
CA TYR A 421 38.58 39.00 17.88
C TYR A 421 38.00 39.09 16.47
N HIS A 422 38.48 40.08 15.71
CA HIS A 422 37.94 40.42 14.40
C HIS A 422 38.47 39.49 13.29
N LEU A 423 37.56 38.85 12.55
CA LEU A 423 37.86 37.93 11.44
C LEU A 423 37.79 38.58 10.05
N GLY A 424 37.36 39.84 9.96
CA GLY A 424 37.23 40.57 8.69
C GLY A 424 35.87 40.37 8.02
N LEU A 425 35.86 40.51 6.68
CA LEU A 425 34.67 40.35 5.83
C LEU A 425 34.25 38.87 5.76
N ILE A 426 33.00 38.58 6.11
CA ILE A 426 32.41 37.24 5.95
C ILE A 426 31.43 37.15 4.77
N LYS A 427 30.71 38.21 4.42
CA LYS A 427 29.81 38.23 3.24
C LYS A 427 29.86 39.57 2.50
N SER A 428 30.08 39.49 1.19
CA SER A 428 29.84 40.60 0.26
C SER A 428 28.34 40.85 0.10
N THR A 429 27.95 42.11 -0.01
CA THR A 429 26.56 42.53 -0.08
C THR A 429 25.80 41.96 -1.28
N GLU A 430 24.56 41.54 -1.01
CA GLU A 430 23.54 41.15 -2.01
C GLU A 430 22.53 42.30 -2.26
N THR A 431 22.87 43.52 -1.81
CA THR A 431 21.98 44.67 -1.80
C THR A 431 22.76 46.00 -1.99
N SER A 432 22.09 47.13 -1.83
CA SER A 432 22.68 48.47 -1.96
C SER A 432 22.51 49.36 -0.72
N SER A 433 21.96 48.84 0.38
CA SER A 433 21.80 49.53 1.66
C SER A 433 21.73 48.54 2.83
N ARG A 434 22.39 48.87 3.95
CA ARG A 434 22.25 48.15 5.23
C ARG A 434 20.80 48.05 5.74
N ASP A 435 19.94 49.03 5.44
CA ASP A 435 18.54 49.04 5.88
C ASP A 435 17.76 47.78 5.44
N ASN A 436 18.19 47.16 4.34
CA ASN A 436 17.59 45.97 3.74
C ASN A 436 18.11 44.66 4.38
N VAL A 437 19.18 44.68 5.17
CA VAL A 437 19.86 43.47 5.67
C VAL A 437 19.30 43.06 7.04
N ARG A 438 19.16 41.76 7.27
CA ARG A 438 18.96 41.17 8.60
C ARG A 438 19.93 40.00 8.80
N MET A 439 20.17 39.65 10.05
CA MET A 439 20.77 38.39 10.46
C MET A 439 19.72 37.61 11.26
N ALA A 440 19.62 36.30 11.05
CA ALA A 440 18.63 35.42 11.69
C ALA A 440 19.03 33.94 11.49
N ASP A 441 18.80 33.03 12.43
CA ASP A 441 18.83 31.60 12.13
C ASP A 441 17.49 31.19 11.50
N ILE A 442 17.46 31.00 10.18
CA ILE A 442 16.24 30.63 9.45
C ILE A 442 16.11 29.11 9.31
N ASP A 443 17.21 28.38 9.21
CA ASP A 443 17.20 26.95 8.90
C ASP A 443 17.27 26.04 10.15
N GLY A 444 17.56 26.62 11.31
CA GLY A 444 17.53 26.04 12.65
C GLY A 444 18.68 25.07 12.90
N ASP A 445 19.90 25.50 12.57
CA ASP A 445 21.14 24.77 12.87
C ASP A 445 21.99 25.41 13.99
N GLY A 446 21.54 26.56 14.52
CA GLY A 446 22.16 27.34 15.58
C GLY A 446 22.94 28.56 15.10
N ARG A 447 23.06 28.80 13.79
CA ARG A 447 23.95 29.81 13.20
C ARG A 447 23.19 30.95 12.52
N GLY A 448 23.76 32.16 12.57
CA GLY A 448 23.19 33.34 11.93
C GLY A 448 23.30 33.36 10.41
N ASP A 449 22.19 33.18 9.71
CA ASP A 449 22.06 33.38 8.27
C ASP A 449 22.00 34.86 7.91
N TYR A 450 22.41 35.19 6.68
CA TYR A 450 22.33 36.53 6.13
C TYR A 450 21.08 36.68 5.25
N LEU A 451 20.28 37.70 5.52
CA LEU A 451 18.99 37.94 4.87
C LEU A 451 18.97 39.31 4.17
N VAL A 452 18.32 39.39 3.00
CA VAL A 452 17.97 40.66 2.35
C VAL A 452 16.46 40.76 2.16
N ILE A 453 15.91 41.87 2.60
CA ILE A 453 14.51 42.28 2.38
C ILE A 453 14.47 43.29 1.23
N ASP A 454 13.68 43.03 0.18
CA ASP A 454 13.49 43.95 -0.93
C ASP A 454 12.45 45.05 -0.65
N LYS A 455 12.22 45.95 -1.62
CA LYS A 455 11.24 47.05 -1.52
C LYS A 455 9.77 46.60 -1.57
N LEU A 456 9.51 45.33 -1.86
CA LEU A 456 8.20 44.70 -1.79
C LEU A 456 8.01 43.94 -0.48
N GLY A 457 9.05 43.84 0.37
CA GLY A 457 9.06 43.04 1.60
C GLY A 457 9.45 41.57 1.40
N THR A 458 9.91 41.18 0.20
CA THR A 458 10.40 39.82 -0.08
C THR A 458 11.72 39.57 0.64
N VAL A 459 11.80 38.49 1.42
CA VAL A 459 13.04 38.08 2.12
C VAL A 459 13.73 36.96 1.35
N THR A 460 14.96 37.20 0.93
CA THR A 460 15.88 36.19 0.40
C THR A 460 16.94 35.88 1.44
N ALA A 461 17.27 34.61 1.66
CA ALA A 461 18.24 34.17 2.68
C ALA A 461 19.41 33.38 2.09
N TRP A 462 20.54 33.44 2.78
CA TRP A 462 21.77 32.68 2.51
C TRP A 462 22.26 32.04 3.80
N ARG A 463 22.38 30.71 3.83
CA ARG A 463 22.80 29.93 5.01
C ARG A 463 24.26 30.19 5.35
N ASN A 464 24.58 30.35 6.64
CA ASN A 464 25.96 30.26 7.13
C ASN A 464 26.48 28.80 6.97
N GLY A 465 27.27 28.55 5.92
CA GLY A 465 27.77 27.21 5.62
C GLY A 465 29.17 26.95 6.18
N TRP A 466 29.34 25.78 6.82
CA TRP A 466 30.52 25.26 7.54
C TRP A 466 30.52 25.53 9.05
N LEU A 467 31.59 25.07 9.72
CA LEU A 467 31.58 24.69 11.14
C LEU A 467 32.73 25.31 11.96
N GLU A 468 33.63 26.04 11.31
CA GLU A 468 34.65 26.86 11.96
C GLU A 468 34.05 28.21 12.40
N ASP A 469 34.86 29.08 13.04
CA ASP A 469 34.48 30.42 13.50
C ASP A 469 34.10 31.42 12.38
N LYS A 470 33.90 30.96 11.14
CA LYS A 470 33.34 31.76 10.05
C LYS A 470 32.72 30.87 8.97
N PRO A 471 31.72 31.39 8.23
CA PRO A 471 31.26 30.75 7.01
C PRO A 471 32.42 30.50 6.04
N LYS A 472 32.52 29.25 5.55
CA LYS A 472 33.39 28.86 4.44
C LYS A 472 32.71 29.12 3.10
N TYR A 473 31.39 29.08 3.09
CA TYR A 473 30.52 29.40 1.96
C TYR A 473 29.16 29.92 2.47
N TRP A 474 28.40 30.55 1.58
CA TRP A 474 27.06 31.05 1.86
C TRP A 474 26.06 30.35 0.94
N GLN A 475 25.34 29.37 1.47
CA GLN A 475 24.48 28.50 0.66
C GLN A 475 23.17 29.24 0.33
N ALA A 476 22.80 29.36 -0.94
CA ALA A 476 21.61 30.13 -1.31
C ALA A 476 20.32 29.39 -0.90
N LEU A 477 19.63 29.89 0.12
CA LEU A 477 18.29 29.38 0.49
C LEU A 477 17.22 29.95 -0.44
N GLY A 478 17.44 31.13 -1.05
CA GLY A 478 16.45 31.77 -1.93
C GLY A 478 15.32 32.45 -1.13
N VAL A 479 14.16 32.69 -1.78
CA VAL A 479 13.05 33.44 -1.18
C VAL A 479 12.36 32.64 -0.08
N ARG A 480 12.48 33.10 1.18
CA ARG A 480 11.86 32.47 2.36
C ARG A 480 10.57 33.14 2.82
N TRP A 481 10.36 34.41 2.48
CA TRP A 481 9.12 35.15 2.75
C TRP A 481 8.78 36.07 1.58
N THR A 482 7.50 36.16 1.23
CA THR A 482 6.94 37.16 0.29
C THR A 482 5.91 37.96 1.06
N ASP A 483 6.07 39.28 1.17
CA ASP A 483 5.21 40.08 2.05
C ASP A 483 3.74 40.10 1.62
N GLN A 484 2.89 39.82 2.61
CA GLN A 484 1.43 39.85 2.52
C GLN A 484 0.83 40.93 3.43
N TYR A 485 1.65 41.71 4.14
CA TYR A 485 1.20 42.51 5.28
C TYR A 485 1.34 44.03 5.10
N THR A 486 2.54 44.61 4.95
CA THR A 486 2.70 46.09 5.09
C THR A 486 3.69 46.80 4.18
N ARG A 487 4.69 46.09 3.63
CA ARG A 487 5.85 46.62 2.91
C ARG A 487 6.73 47.63 3.67
N ASP A 488 6.44 47.96 4.93
CA ASP A 488 7.32 48.78 5.77
C ASP A 488 8.38 47.91 6.44
N ILE A 489 9.44 47.62 5.69
CA ILE A 489 10.57 46.76 6.11
C ILE A 489 11.25 47.25 7.39
N LYS A 490 11.05 48.50 7.81
CA LYS A 490 11.60 49.05 9.07
C LYS A 490 10.94 48.46 10.32
N GLY A 491 9.77 47.84 10.18
CA GLY A 491 9.16 47.06 11.25
C GLY A 491 9.65 45.61 11.32
N VAL A 492 10.29 45.11 10.25
CA VAL A 492 10.67 43.68 10.17
C VAL A 492 11.90 43.39 11.02
N GLN A 493 11.73 42.47 11.96
CA GLN A 493 12.74 41.89 12.82
C GLN A 493 12.69 40.35 12.71
N PHE A 494 13.72 39.69 13.23
CA PHE A 494 13.79 38.24 13.34
C PHE A 494 14.25 37.88 14.75
N HIS A 495 13.50 37.02 15.45
CA HIS A 495 13.76 36.59 16.82
C HIS A 495 13.07 35.26 17.12
N ASP A 496 13.76 34.31 17.73
CA ASP A 496 13.21 33.11 18.38
C ASP A 496 12.32 33.50 19.58
N ILE A 497 10.99 33.53 19.39
CA ILE A 497 10.03 33.92 20.43
C ILE A 497 9.47 32.70 21.17
N ASN A 498 9.33 31.56 20.50
CA ASN A 498 8.76 30.32 21.05
C ASN A 498 9.80 29.41 21.74
N GLY A 499 11.10 29.70 21.61
CA GLY A 499 12.20 28.94 22.18
C GLY A 499 12.62 27.70 21.35
N ASP A 500 12.11 27.51 20.13
CA ASP A 500 12.41 26.31 19.34
C ASP A 500 13.81 26.32 18.69
N GLY A 501 14.46 27.49 18.67
CA GLY A 501 15.79 27.67 18.09
C GLY A 501 15.79 28.05 16.61
N ARG A 502 14.67 28.60 16.11
CA ARG A 502 14.54 29.24 14.80
C ARG A 502 14.06 30.66 15.01
N ASP A 503 14.63 31.62 14.28
CA ASP A 503 14.15 33.00 14.37
C ASP A 503 12.83 33.17 13.61
N ASP A 504 11.80 33.61 14.34
CA ASP A 504 10.47 33.92 13.82
C ASP A 504 10.47 35.23 13.03
N TRP A 505 9.53 35.41 12.09
CA TRP A 505 9.34 36.68 11.39
C TRP A 505 8.46 37.60 12.24
N LEU A 506 8.98 38.75 12.65
CA LEU A 506 8.25 39.75 13.43
C LEU A 506 8.07 41.03 12.62
N TRP A 507 6.89 41.65 12.71
CA TRP A 507 6.69 43.02 12.27
C TRP A 507 6.12 43.87 13.41
N THR A 508 6.94 44.82 13.87
CA THR A 508 6.58 45.86 14.84
C THR A 508 6.08 47.11 14.10
N ASP A 509 4.98 47.70 14.54
CA ASP A 509 4.40 48.93 14.02
C ASP A 509 4.92 50.18 14.76
N LYS A 510 4.52 51.38 14.32
CA LYS A 510 4.99 52.64 14.94
C LYS A 510 4.46 52.90 16.36
N THR A 511 3.42 52.19 16.76
CA THR A 511 2.82 52.17 18.09
C THR A 511 3.36 51.07 18.99
N ASP A 512 4.44 50.40 18.55
CA ASP A 512 5.13 49.26 19.16
C ASP A 512 4.34 47.92 19.26
N ALA A 513 3.13 47.87 18.70
CA ALA A 513 2.39 46.64 18.50
C ALA A 513 3.13 45.71 17.52
N THR A 514 3.21 44.41 17.83
CA THR A 514 4.05 43.46 17.06
C THR A 514 3.31 42.17 16.70
N THR A 515 3.22 41.90 15.40
CA THR A 515 2.70 40.66 14.81
C THR A 515 3.85 39.68 14.57
N THR A 516 3.66 38.39 14.88
CA THR A 516 4.67 37.33 14.73
C THR A 516 4.17 36.21 13.85
N PHE A 517 5.02 35.71 12.95
CA PHE A 517 4.83 34.47 12.19
C PHE A 517 5.97 33.52 12.54
N THR A 518 5.64 32.40 13.16
CA THR A 518 6.62 31.44 13.68
C THR A 518 7.27 30.60 12.59
N ASN A 519 8.57 30.35 12.72
CA ASN A 519 9.41 29.67 11.72
C ASN A 519 9.42 28.15 11.94
N SER A 520 8.46 27.42 11.37
CA SER A 520 8.47 25.96 11.44
C SER A 520 9.11 25.31 10.19
N ARG A 521 9.87 24.22 10.37
CA ARG A 521 10.47 23.46 9.26
C ARG A 521 9.42 22.83 8.34
N SER A 522 9.81 22.40 7.14
CA SER A 522 8.91 21.75 6.18
C SER A 522 9.60 20.60 5.44
N CYS A 523 8.88 19.50 5.20
CA CYS A 523 9.39 18.33 4.50
C CYS A 523 9.37 18.44 2.96
N LYS A 524 8.92 19.57 2.41
CA LYS A 524 8.85 19.78 0.96
C LYS A 524 10.24 19.72 0.32
N LYS A 525 10.50 18.67 -0.46
CA LYS A 525 11.70 18.52 -1.30
C LYS A 525 11.96 19.77 -2.14
N LYS A 526 13.22 20.21 -2.13
CA LYS A 526 13.75 21.38 -2.82
C LYS A 526 15.17 21.08 -3.35
N LYS A 527 15.90 22.13 -3.75
CA LYS A 527 17.30 22.09 -4.16
C LYS A 527 17.96 23.42 -3.79
N GLU A 528 19.30 23.48 -3.81
CA GLU A 528 20.01 24.74 -3.58
C GLU A 528 19.57 25.86 -4.55
N GLY A 529 19.54 27.10 -4.05
CA GLY A 529 19.00 28.28 -4.74
C GLY A 529 17.48 28.43 -4.64
N ASP A 530 16.75 27.32 -4.45
CA ASP A 530 15.30 27.26 -4.24
C ASP A 530 14.95 26.56 -2.90
N GLY A 531 15.88 26.61 -1.94
CA GLY A 531 16.02 25.71 -0.79
C GLY A 531 14.95 25.77 0.31
N LEU A 532 15.38 25.39 1.53
CA LEU A 532 14.59 25.11 2.73
C LEU A 532 13.21 25.81 2.78
N ASN A 533 12.15 25.06 2.49
CA ASN A 533 10.78 25.57 2.61
C ASN A 533 10.45 25.84 4.09
N VAL A 534 9.97 27.05 4.40
CA VAL A 534 9.54 27.45 5.75
C VAL A 534 8.02 27.42 5.83
N ALA A 535 7.49 26.84 6.90
CA ALA A 535 6.07 26.73 7.19
C ALA A 535 5.64 27.79 8.21
N TRP A 536 5.53 29.04 7.75
CA TRP A 536 5.15 30.18 8.58
C TRP A 536 3.74 30.01 9.19
N ARG A 537 3.65 30.02 10.53
CA ARG A 537 2.38 29.98 11.28
C ARG A 537 2.18 31.28 12.07
N GLN A 538 1.10 32.03 11.81
CA GLN A 538 0.81 33.25 12.58
C GLN A 538 0.59 32.92 14.07
N GLY A 539 1.27 33.66 14.95
CA GLY A 539 1.00 33.65 16.38
C GLY A 539 0.02 34.76 16.79
N PHE A 540 -0.64 34.59 17.93
CA PHE A 540 -1.69 35.50 18.41
C PHE A 540 -1.52 35.90 19.88
N PHE A 541 -2.12 37.02 20.27
CA PHE A 541 -2.23 37.43 21.68
C PHE A 541 -3.25 36.53 22.40
N GLU A 542 -2.82 35.84 23.45
CA GLU A 542 -3.63 34.95 24.28
C GLU A 542 -4.52 33.96 23.46
N LYS A 543 -5.85 34.13 23.55
CA LYS A 543 -6.88 33.33 22.87
C LYS A 543 -7.51 34.05 21.68
N GLU A 544 -6.94 35.18 21.27
CA GLU A 544 -7.38 35.87 20.05
C GLU A 544 -7.00 35.02 18.83
N GLY A 545 -7.82 35.07 17.78
CA GLY A 545 -7.61 34.32 16.52
C GLY A 545 -7.20 35.19 15.35
N THR A 546 -6.94 36.47 15.61
CA THR A 546 -6.54 37.50 14.64
C THR A 546 -5.74 38.58 15.38
N GLY A 547 -5.03 39.44 14.64
CA GLY A 547 -4.29 40.56 15.23
C GLY A 547 -2.83 40.24 15.59
N PRO A 548 -2.15 41.16 16.31
CA PRO A 548 -0.75 41.01 16.69
C PRO A 548 -0.57 40.07 17.89
N THR A 549 0.64 39.54 18.07
CA THR A 549 1.07 38.86 19.31
C THR A 549 1.25 39.81 20.49
N HIS A 550 1.62 41.07 20.23
CA HIS A 550 1.86 42.09 21.26
C HIS A 550 1.04 43.34 20.91
N LYS A 551 0.19 43.82 21.82
CA LYS A 551 -0.79 44.89 21.54
C LYS A 551 -0.22 46.32 21.53
N GLY A 552 0.95 46.51 22.13
CA GLY A 552 1.71 47.75 22.12
C GLY A 552 1.14 48.90 22.98
N PHE A 553 1.88 50.00 23.01
CA PHE A 553 1.73 51.09 23.97
C PHE A 553 1.69 52.49 23.30
N PRO A 554 0.70 52.77 22.43
CA PRO A 554 0.55 54.06 21.72
C PRO A 554 0.52 55.30 22.63
N GLY A 555 0.29 55.15 23.94
CA GLY A 555 0.38 56.23 24.92
C GLY A 555 1.78 56.84 25.11
N TYR A 556 2.85 56.18 24.63
CA TYR A 556 4.21 56.75 24.62
C TYR A 556 4.54 57.55 23.33
N ILE A 557 3.63 57.59 22.34
CA ILE A 557 3.81 58.45 21.16
C ILE A 557 3.70 59.93 21.58
N THR A 558 4.71 60.71 21.19
CA THR A 558 4.78 62.17 21.42
C THR A 558 4.87 62.91 20.08
N LYS A 559 5.10 64.24 20.09
CA LYS A 559 5.38 64.98 18.84
C LYS A 559 6.85 64.86 18.44
N GLU A 560 7.69 64.68 19.45
CA GLU A 560 9.13 64.55 19.40
C GLU A 560 9.55 63.13 18.98
N GLU A 561 8.72 62.13 19.28
CA GLU A 561 8.92 60.72 18.98
C GLU A 561 7.63 60.06 18.48
N THR A 562 7.60 59.73 17.19
CA THR A 562 6.41 59.26 16.44
C THR A 562 6.58 57.86 15.82
N ASP A 563 7.62 57.13 16.23
CA ASP A 563 7.97 55.81 15.72
C ASP A 563 8.69 55.02 16.82
N LEU A 564 7.94 54.28 17.65
CA LEU A 564 8.44 53.63 18.87
C LEU A 564 9.29 52.38 18.61
N ARG A 565 9.47 51.97 17.36
CA ARG A 565 10.14 50.71 16.98
C ARG A 565 11.58 50.58 17.51
N LYS A 566 12.28 51.70 17.66
CA LYS A 566 13.64 51.78 18.24
C LYS A 566 13.68 51.61 19.77
N ARG A 567 12.54 51.35 20.41
CA ARG A 567 12.42 51.06 21.85
C ARG A 567 12.07 49.60 22.13
N VAL A 568 11.67 48.84 21.10
CA VAL A 568 11.24 47.45 21.21
C VAL A 568 12.44 46.53 20.99
N HIS A 569 12.67 45.65 21.96
CA HIS A 569 13.64 44.56 21.86
C HIS A 569 13.01 43.25 22.36
N PHE A 570 13.53 42.12 21.88
CA PHE A 570 13.13 40.79 22.32
C PHE A 570 14.35 40.09 22.91
N ALA A 571 14.30 39.77 24.20
CA ALA A 571 15.48 39.36 24.95
C ALA A 571 15.15 38.31 26.02
N ARG A 572 16.04 37.34 26.21
CA ARG A 572 15.93 36.30 27.24
C ARG A 572 16.33 36.88 28.61
N VAL A 573 15.47 37.71 29.19
CA VAL A 573 15.73 38.41 30.46
C VAL A 573 15.48 37.47 31.65
N TYR A 574 14.36 36.75 31.62
CA TYR A 574 13.93 35.83 32.68
C TYR A 574 14.30 34.38 32.43
N GLY A 575 14.71 34.03 31.20
CA GLY A 575 15.16 32.68 30.85
C GLY A 575 14.07 31.61 30.93
N GLY A 576 12.79 31.99 30.76
CA GLY A 576 11.67 31.05 30.71
C GLY A 576 11.85 30.02 29.59
N SER A 577 11.18 28.87 29.68
CA SER A 577 11.26 27.80 28.68
C SER A 577 9.87 27.35 28.28
N SER A 578 9.61 27.23 26.98
CA SER A 578 8.53 26.35 26.49
C SER A 578 8.85 24.90 26.88
N SER A 579 7.82 24.05 26.98
CA SER A 579 7.96 22.69 27.53
C SER A 579 8.93 21.78 26.77
N PHE A 580 9.33 22.16 25.55
CA PHE A 580 10.21 21.41 24.65
C PHE A 580 11.12 22.32 23.79
N GLY A 581 11.33 23.57 24.20
CA GLY A 581 12.21 24.50 23.48
C GLY A 581 13.67 24.08 23.54
N ASN A 582 14.43 24.37 22.49
CA ASN A 582 15.89 24.22 22.47
C ASN A 582 16.59 25.40 23.15
N LEU A 583 15.96 26.58 23.18
CA LEU A 583 16.44 27.80 23.83
C LEU A 583 15.37 28.37 24.79
N SER A 584 15.76 29.34 25.61
CA SER A 584 14.82 30.08 26.45
C SER A 584 13.98 31.07 25.64
N LEU A 585 12.73 31.28 26.05
CA LEU A 585 11.80 32.26 25.48
C LEU A 585 12.39 33.67 25.56
N LYS A 586 12.17 34.46 24.50
CA LYS A 586 12.42 35.91 24.53
C LYS A 586 11.23 36.66 25.13
N ASP A 587 11.54 37.55 26.07
CA ASP A 587 10.64 38.50 26.73
C ASP A 587 10.48 39.78 25.89
N TYR A 588 9.33 40.45 25.97
CA TYR A 588 9.11 41.74 25.31
C TYR A 588 9.70 42.86 26.17
N VAL A 589 10.63 43.64 25.62
CA VAL A 589 11.34 44.72 26.30
C VAL A 589 11.05 46.07 25.64
N PHE A 590 10.64 47.04 26.44
CA PHE A 590 10.41 48.43 26.03
C PHE A 590 11.36 49.39 26.75
N LEU A 591 12.12 50.19 25.99
CA LEU A 591 12.94 51.28 26.52
C LEU A 591 12.15 52.60 26.52
N GLU A 592 11.47 52.90 27.62
CA GLU A 592 10.83 54.20 27.85
C GLU A 592 11.87 55.32 27.78
N HIS A 593 11.79 56.15 26.74
CA HIS A 593 12.73 57.24 26.49
C HIS A 593 12.14 58.60 26.89
N LEU A 594 12.96 59.47 27.48
CA LEU A 594 12.64 60.87 27.70
C LEU A 594 13.87 61.76 27.48
N LYS A 595 13.78 62.69 26.53
CA LYS A 595 14.78 63.75 26.37
C LYS A 595 14.62 64.80 27.46
N LEU A 596 15.69 65.04 28.22
CA LEU A 596 15.74 65.94 29.36
C LEU A 596 16.06 67.38 28.94
N SER A 597 15.68 68.35 29.77
CA SER A 597 15.83 69.79 29.50
C SER A 597 17.29 70.28 29.45
N ASN A 598 18.23 69.50 30.00
CA ASN A 598 19.67 69.72 29.88
C ASN A 598 20.28 69.15 28.58
N GLY A 599 19.47 68.52 27.72
CA GLY A 599 19.90 67.89 26.47
C GLY A 599 20.27 66.41 26.59
N MET A 600 20.41 65.88 27.82
CA MET A 600 20.64 64.45 28.08
C MET A 600 19.39 63.63 27.76
N HIS A 601 19.55 62.31 27.69
CA HIS A 601 18.52 61.34 27.40
C HIS A 601 18.38 60.35 28.58
N SER A 602 17.16 60.22 29.08
CA SER A 602 16.77 59.23 30.07
C SER A 602 16.17 58.02 29.39
N PHE A 603 16.47 56.83 29.91
CA PHE A 603 15.93 55.55 29.46
C PHE A 603 15.50 54.71 30.67
N LYS A 604 14.35 54.02 30.57
CA LYS A 604 13.91 53.02 31.56
C LYS A 604 13.49 51.75 30.84
N MET A 605 14.03 50.62 31.25
CA MET A 605 13.69 49.31 30.69
C MET A 605 12.49 48.74 31.43
N ARG A 606 11.36 48.63 30.72
CA ARG A 606 10.16 47.92 31.17
C ARG A 606 10.08 46.59 30.44
N VAL A 607 9.76 45.51 31.15
CA VAL A 607 9.75 44.15 30.57
C VAL A 607 8.44 43.44 30.87
N TRP A 608 7.93 42.73 29.86
CA TRP A 608 6.85 41.77 29.97
C TRP A 608 7.44 40.38 29.72
N LYS A 609 7.55 39.61 30.80
CA LYS A 609 8.11 38.27 30.79
C LYS A 609 7.20 37.35 29.98
N ASN A 610 7.77 36.62 29.02
CA ASN A 610 7.02 35.72 28.16
C ASN A 610 6.63 34.45 28.94
N THR A 611 5.32 34.19 28.97
CA THR A 611 4.70 32.97 29.53
C THR A 611 3.86 32.24 28.49
N GLY A 612 3.98 32.64 27.22
CA GLY A 612 3.36 32.00 26.08
C GLY A 612 4.02 30.69 25.67
N GLY A 613 3.47 30.08 24.64
CA GLY A 613 3.95 28.83 24.07
C GLY A 613 3.13 28.43 22.86
N GLY A 614 3.52 27.33 22.23
CA GLY A 614 2.92 26.83 21.00
C GLY A 614 3.76 27.12 19.76
N ALA A 615 3.49 26.37 18.70
CA ALA A 615 4.26 26.29 17.46
C ALA A 615 5.77 25.96 17.62
N SER A 616 6.27 25.60 18.81
CA SER A 616 7.65 25.14 19.03
C SER A 616 7.89 23.72 18.53
N LYS A 617 6.81 23.07 18.04
CA LYS A 617 6.82 21.73 17.49
C LYS A 617 6.06 21.63 16.18
N LEU A 618 6.43 20.59 15.45
CA LEU A 618 5.56 19.83 14.57
C LEU A 618 5.19 18.52 15.26
N LYS A 619 4.08 17.90 14.84
CA LYS A 619 3.69 16.55 15.29
C LYS A 619 4.86 15.57 15.08
N MET A 620 5.33 15.48 13.84
CA MET A 620 6.38 14.56 13.37
C MET A 620 7.79 14.72 14.01
N ASP A 621 8.00 15.70 14.91
CA ASP A 621 9.27 15.87 15.62
C ASP A 621 9.44 14.86 16.79
N GLY A 622 8.40 14.11 17.15
CA GLY A 622 8.46 13.05 18.17
C GLY A 622 8.88 11.70 17.62
N ASN A 623 8.62 11.46 16.34
CA ASN A 623 8.84 10.20 15.65
C ASN A 623 10.30 9.71 15.80
N LYS A 624 10.44 8.47 16.25
CA LYS A 624 11.68 7.69 16.30
C LYS A 624 11.33 6.30 15.79
N TYR A 625 11.99 5.82 14.74
CA TYR A 625 11.62 4.61 14.02
C TYR A 625 12.56 3.45 14.36
N CYS A 626 11.99 2.26 14.46
CA CYS A 626 12.61 0.93 14.51
C CYS A 626 11.48 -0.10 14.29
N ASN A 627 11.58 -1.31 14.86
CA ASN A 627 10.45 -2.24 14.98
C ASN A 627 9.30 -1.73 15.88
N MET A 628 9.45 -0.54 16.49
CA MET A 628 8.43 0.28 17.13
C MET A 628 8.56 1.72 16.63
N MET A 629 7.50 2.53 16.71
CA MET A 629 7.61 3.97 16.43
C MET A 629 6.70 4.82 17.29
N GLU A 630 7.25 5.94 17.81
CA GLU A 630 6.58 6.89 18.73
C GLU A 630 5.83 6.22 19.92
N LEU A 631 6.34 5.06 20.37
CA LEU A 631 5.74 4.21 21.42
C LEU A 631 4.46 3.45 21.00
N PHE A 632 4.38 3.09 19.72
CA PHE A 632 3.38 2.21 19.12
C PHE A 632 4.02 0.97 18.44
N GLU A 633 3.23 -0.09 18.30
CA GLU A 633 3.64 -1.38 17.72
C GLU A 633 3.61 -1.33 16.17
N ASN A 634 4.67 -1.77 15.49
CA ASN A 634 4.63 -2.02 14.05
C ASN A 634 3.83 -3.31 13.80
N ARG A 635 2.80 -3.22 12.98
CA ARG A 635 1.86 -4.32 12.66
C ARG A 635 2.41 -5.34 11.66
N GLY A 636 3.67 -5.23 11.24
CA GLY A 636 4.33 -6.14 10.30
C GLY A 636 3.67 -6.17 8.91
N LYS A 637 2.95 -5.10 8.55
CA LYS A 637 2.20 -5.04 7.29
C LYS A 637 3.15 -4.77 6.13
N LYS A 638 3.24 -5.72 5.19
CA LYS A 638 4.01 -5.56 3.95
C LYS A 638 3.26 -4.82 2.82
N ALA A 639 2.11 -4.21 3.11
CA ALA A 639 1.38 -3.30 2.22
C ALA A 639 0.23 -2.56 2.94
N ILE A 640 -0.25 -1.45 2.34
CA ILE A 640 -1.32 -0.56 2.85
C ILE A 640 -2.29 -0.16 1.72
N ALA A 641 -3.53 0.15 2.08
CA ALA A 641 -4.48 0.88 1.24
C ALA A 641 -4.82 2.27 1.84
N ASP A 642 -5.17 3.26 1.03
CA ASP A 642 -5.40 4.63 1.51
C ASP A 642 -6.61 4.82 2.44
N ASN A 643 -7.49 3.81 2.57
CA ASN A 643 -8.58 3.75 3.54
C ASN A 643 -8.21 3.03 4.85
N ASP A 644 -6.99 2.49 4.97
CA ASP A 644 -6.45 1.97 6.22
C ASP A 644 -6.22 3.14 7.19
N ALA A 645 -7.05 3.22 8.23
CA ALA A 645 -7.09 4.35 9.16
C ALA A 645 -5.83 4.47 10.05
N GLU A 646 -5.04 3.39 10.14
CA GLU A 646 -4.01 3.19 11.15
C GLU A 646 -2.61 3.03 10.51
N GLY A 647 -2.56 2.60 9.25
CA GLY A 647 -1.30 2.41 8.52
C GLY A 647 -0.53 1.21 9.07
N PHE A 648 0.80 1.34 9.18
CA PHE A 648 1.65 0.31 9.78
C PHE A 648 1.54 0.22 11.31
N TRP A 649 0.87 1.15 11.98
CA TRP A 649 1.03 1.36 13.43
C TRP A 649 -0.25 1.00 14.18
N ASP A 650 -0.11 0.28 15.29
CA ASP A 650 -1.23 0.02 16.21
C ASP A 650 -1.19 0.97 17.42
N TRP A 651 -2.22 1.80 17.52
CA TRP A 651 -2.47 2.74 18.61
C TRP A 651 -3.34 2.13 19.73
N SER A 652 -3.90 0.93 19.51
CA SER A 652 -4.74 0.21 20.49
C SER A 652 -4.04 -0.12 21.84
N PRO A 653 -2.71 -0.34 21.91
CA PRO A 653 -2.00 -0.49 23.19
C PRO A 653 -1.96 0.80 24.04
N GLY A 654 -2.18 1.96 23.43
CA GLY A 654 -1.97 3.26 24.05
C GLY A 654 -0.50 3.53 24.36
N VAL A 655 -0.21 4.14 25.51
CA VAL A 655 1.15 4.55 25.90
C VAL A 655 1.91 3.37 26.49
N ILE A 656 2.74 2.69 25.67
CA ILE A 656 3.50 1.50 26.10
C ILE A 656 4.68 1.81 27.04
N TRP A 657 5.17 3.06 27.07
CA TRP A 657 6.23 3.52 27.97
C TRP A 657 5.97 4.95 28.44
N THR A 658 6.35 5.26 29.67
CA THR A 658 6.36 6.64 30.21
C THR A 658 7.73 6.91 30.81
N PRO A 659 8.41 8.01 30.44
CA PRO A 659 9.75 8.29 30.96
C PRO A 659 9.68 8.52 32.48
N PRO A 660 10.60 7.92 33.28
CA PRO A 660 10.56 8.00 34.76
C PRO A 660 10.88 9.39 35.32
N THR A 661 11.29 10.32 34.45
CA THR A 661 11.60 11.73 34.74
C THR A 661 11.27 12.54 33.48
N ALA A 662 11.10 13.87 33.59
CA ALA A 662 11.06 14.71 32.39
C ALA A 662 12.34 14.52 31.55
N MET A 663 12.17 14.23 30.26
CA MET A 663 13.22 13.95 29.28
C MET A 663 12.90 14.70 27.98
N HIS A 664 13.94 15.11 27.25
CA HIS A 664 13.74 15.77 25.95
C HIS A 664 13.78 14.74 24.82
N ARG A 665 12.85 14.81 23.87
CA ARG A 665 12.72 13.81 22.78
C ARG A 665 13.89 13.79 21.79
N LEU A 666 14.65 14.88 21.68
CA LEU A 666 15.89 14.89 20.88
C LEU A 666 16.98 14.01 21.51
N ASP A 667 16.95 13.90 22.83
CA ASP A 667 17.90 13.13 23.65
C ASP A 667 17.49 11.64 23.79
N LEU A 668 16.39 11.22 23.17
CA LEU A 668 15.97 9.82 23.09
C LEU A 668 16.39 9.18 21.76
N HIS A 669 16.87 7.94 21.84
CA HIS A 669 17.26 7.10 20.71
C HIS A 669 16.60 5.72 20.85
N LEU A 670 16.37 5.05 19.72
CA LEU A 670 16.00 3.64 19.66
C LEU A 670 17.16 2.90 18.99
N ALA A 671 17.61 1.79 19.58
CA ALA A 671 18.55 0.83 19.01
C ALA A 671 18.49 -0.47 19.83
N ASP A 672 18.80 -1.62 19.23
CA ASP A 672 18.93 -2.90 19.96
C ASP A 672 20.20 -2.88 20.83
N TRP A 673 20.05 -2.98 22.16
CA TRP A 673 21.18 -2.93 23.11
C TRP A 673 21.57 -4.33 23.60
N ASP A 674 20.63 -5.28 23.75
CA ASP A 674 20.91 -6.64 24.27
C ASP A 674 20.99 -7.76 23.23
N GLY A 675 20.69 -7.47 21.97
CA GLY A 675 20.86 -8.32 20.80
C GLY A 675 19.70 -9.28 20.52
N ASP A 676 18.53 -9.08 21.15
CA ASP A 676 17.38 -9.98 20.99
C ASP A 676 16.51 -9.74 19.74
N GLY A 677 16.83 -8.70 18.96
CA GLY A 677 16.13 -8.32 17.73
C GLY A 677 15.05 -7.25 17.93
N ALA A 678 15.00 -6.57 19.07
CA ALA A 678 14.11 -5.45 19.30
C ALA A 678 14.83 -4.18 19.79
N CYS A 679 14.29 -3.02 19.43
CA CYS A 679 14.86 -1.77 19.93
C CYS A 679 14.59 -1.54 21.42
N ASP A 680 15.62 -1.06 22.09
CA ASP A 680 15.61 -0.53 23.44
C ASP A 680 15.55 1.01 23.42
N ILE A 681 15.17 1.62 24.56
CA ILE A 681 15.13 3.09 24.68
C ILE A 681 16.42 3.58 25.34
N ILE A 682 17.16 4.42 24.64
CA ILE A 682 18.43 5.00 25.12
C ILE A 682 18.24 6.53 25.30
N HIS A 683 18.45 7.03 26.51
CA HIS A 683 18.43 8.46 26.81
C HIS A 683 19.84 9.02 27.02
N VAL A 684 20.24 10.00 26.21
CA VAL A 684 21.51 10.73 26.29
C VAL A 684 21.36 11.99 27.14
N ASN A 685 22.16 12.18 28.20
CA ASN A 685 22.15 13.45 28.93
C ASN A 685 22.90 14.55 28.12
N PRO A 686 22.25 15.62 27.62
CA PRO A 686 22.87 16.57 26.68
C PRO A 686 24.01 17.41 27.28
N ASN A 687 24.13 17.45 28.61
CA ASN A 687 25.18 18.20 29.30
C ASN A 687 26.43 17.36 29.61
N THR A 688 26.32 16.03 29.62
CA THR A 688 27.36 15.12 30.14
C THR A 688 27.61 13.86 29.32
N ASN A 689 26.83 13.63 28.25
CA ASN A 689 26.83 12.43 27.42
C ASN A 689 26.64 11.11 28.18
N ARG A 690 26.15 11.16 29.43
CA ARG A 690 25.78 9.97 30.21
C ARG A 690 24.51 9.35 29.68
N LEU A 691 24.52 8.04 29.49
CA LEU A 691 23.36 7.27 29.05
C LEU A 691 22.48 6.82 30.23
N ARG A 692 21.20 6.58 29.92
CA ARG A 692 20.30 5.66 30.63
C ARG A 692 19.71 4.74 29.57
N VAL A 693 19.57 3.45 29.85
CA VAL A 693 19.10 2.45 28.88
C VAL A 693 17.97 1.65 29.52
N PHE A 694 16.86 1.51 28.78
CA PHE A 694 15.66 0.80 29.19
C PHE A 694 15.43 -0.36 28.22
N ILE A 695 15.73 -1.58 28.67
CA ILE A 695 15.62 -2.80 27.89
C ILE A 695 14.15 -3.18 27.69
N ASN A 696 13.78 -3.50 26.46
CA ASN A 696 12.46 -3.92 26.03
C ASN A 696 12.24 -5.41 26.38
N GLU A 697 11.36 -5.67 27.34
CA GLU A 697 11.06 -7.03 27.78
C GLU A 697 9.97 -7.71 26.92
N TYR A 698 9.43 -7.05 25.89
CA TYR A 698 8.36 -7.61 25.05
C TYR A 698 8.76 -8.91 24.33
N PRO A 699 9.94 -9.05 23.70
CA PRO A 699 10.31 -10.29 23.00
C PRO A 699 10.34 -11.49 23.96
N LYS A 700 10.76 -11.25 25.20
CA LYS A 700 10.95 -12.21 26.29
C LYS A 700 9.63 -12.54 27.03
N THR A 701 8.76 -11.54 27.26
CA THR A 701 7.54 -11.67 28.09
C THR A 701 6.22 -11.69 27.32
N LYS A 702 6.23 -11.25 26.05
CA LYS A 702 5.04 -10.93 25.23
C LYS A 702 4.11 -9.90 25.89
N SER A 703 4.70 -8.94 26.58
CA SER A 703 4.01 -7.81 27.21
C SER A 703 4.87 -6.55 27.20
N TRP A 704 4.26 -5.38 27.04
CA TRP A 704 4.98 -4.11 27.05
C TRP A 704 5.49 -3.77 28.45
N GLN A 705 6.77 -4.06 28.69
CA GLN A 705 7.50 -3.79 29.94
C GLN A 705 8.93 -3.36 29.61
N PHE A 706 9.50 -2.46 30.42
CA PHE A 706 10.82 -1.89 30.18
C PHE A 706 11.68 -1.87 31.46
N THR A 707 12.89 -2.43 31.40
CA THR A 707 13.82 -2.56 32.54
C THR A 707 14.99 -1.60 32.41
N GLU A 708 15.13 -0.64 33.33
CA GLU A 708 16.31 0.24 33.36
C GLU A 708 17.56 -0.52 33.88
N ILE A 709 18.59 -0.63 33.06
CA ILE A 709 19.86 -1.25 33.46
C ILE A 709 20.78 -0.25 34.18
N SER A 710 21.43 -0.70 35.26
CA SER A 710 22.16 0.18 36.19
C SER A 710 23.64 0.38 35.84
N ASP A 711 24.30 -0.61 35.23
CA ASP A 711 25.74 -0.57 34.90
C ASP A 711 26.00 -0.16 33.43
N VAL A 712 25.43 0.96 33.00
CA VAL A 712 25.72 1.53 31.66
C VAL A 712 27.08 2.26 31.69
N PRO A 713 28.02 1.97 30.76
CA PRO A 713 29.36 2.55 30.81
C PRO A 713 29.38 4.06 30.55
N SER A 714 30.31 4.76 31.20
CA SER A 714 30.57 6.19 30.94
C SER A 714 31.42 6.35 29.68
N LEU A 715 30.81 6.80 28.59
CA LEU A 715 31.41 6.76 27.25
C LEU A 715 32.15 8.07 26.91
N PRO A 716 33.38 8.01 26.33
CA PRO A 716 34.26 9.16 26.17
C PRO A 716 33.91 10.02 24.93
N CYS A 717 32.80 10.75 24.97
CA CYS A 717 32.48 11.79 23.97
C CYS A 717 32.58 13.21 24.56
N ARG A 718 33.30 14.10 23.87
CA ARG A 718 33.46 15.52 24.26
C ARG A 718 32.50 16.47 23.53
N GLU A 719 31.98 16.02 22.40
CA GLU A 719 31.03 16.75 21.58
C GLU A 719 29.68 16.86 22.29
N LYS A 720 28.96 17.96 22.10
CA LYS A 720 27.55 18.12 22.52
C LYS A 720 26.65 18.14 21.30
N ARG A 721 25.35 17.84 21.48
CA ARG A 721 24.34 18.18 20.45
C ARG A 721 24.19 19.69 20.35
N GLY A 722 23.89 20.19 19.15
CA GLY A 722 23.52 21.58 18.91
C GLY A 722 22.01 21.82 19.03
N VAL A 723 21.56 22.89 18.38
CA VAL A 723 20.16 23.36 18.38
C VAL A 723 19.26 22.50 17.49
N GLY A 724 19.75 22.13 16.30
CA GLY A 724 18.94 21.43 15.30
C GLY A 724 18.52 20.01 15.71
N ILE A 725 17.27 19.64 15.40
CA ILE A 725 16.64 18.33 15.69
C ILE A 725 17.52 17.09 15.43
N ASN A 726 18.34 17.13 14.38
CA ASN A 726 19.21 16.01 13.98
C ASN A 726 20.70 16.21 14.32
N ASP A 727 21.10 17.36 14.89
CA ASP A 727 22.50 17.68 15.22
C ASP A 727 22.99 16.99 16.50
N LEU A 728 22.89 15.66 16.52
CA LEU A 728 23.18 14.82 17.67
C LEU A 728 24.66 14.41 17.66
N ALA A 729 25.36 14.72 18.76
CA ALA A 729 26.74 14.28 18.98
C ALA A 729 26.89 12.76 19.10
N LEU A 730 25.84 12.07 19.55
CA LEU A 730 25.83 10.63 19.78
C LEU A 730 24.87 9.95 18.81
N ARG A 731 25.31 8.83 18.23
CA ARG A 731 24.46 7.89 17.49
C ARG A 731 24.82 6.46 17.88
N PHE A 732 23.92 5.56 17.55
CA PHE A 732 23.96 4.14 17.84
C PHE A 732 23.76 3.39 16.52
N ALA A 733 24.55 2.35 16.29
CA ALA A 733 24.58 1.57 15.04
C ALA A 733 25.35 0.26 15.25
N ASP A 734 24.97 -0.87 14.65
CA ASP A 734 25.82 -2.07 14.64
C ASP A 734 26.78 -2.03 13.45
N LEU A 735 28.04 -1.67 13.68
CA LEU A 735 29.06 -1.66 12.63
C LEU A 735 29.71 -3.04 12.41
N THR A 736 29.31 -4.06 13.16
CA THR A 736 30.00 -5.36 13.26
C THR A 736 29.20 -6.52 12.69
N GLY A 737 27.87 -6.48 12.73
CA GLY A 737 26.98 -7.58 12.37
C GLY A 737 26.72 -8.56 13.51
N ASN A 738 26.79 -8.09 14.77
CA ASN A 738 26.51 -8.88 15.97
C ASN A 738 25.14 -8.57 16.62
N LYS A 739 24.34 -7.70 16.00
CA LYS A 739 23.02 -7.21 16.42
C LYS A 739 23.00 -6.30 17.65
N THR A 740 24.14 -5.85 18.16
CA THR A 740 24.21 -4.96 19.31
C THR A 740 24.71 -3.58 18.91
N ALA A 741 24.07 -2.52 19.41
CA ALA A 741 24.39 -1.16 18.99
C ALA A 741 25.75 -0.67 19.52
N ASP A 742 26.68 -0.37 18.61
CA ASP A 742 27.93 0.34 18.90
C ASP A 742 27.68 1.81 19.27
N PHE A 743 28.61 2.38 20.03
CA PHE A 743 28.56 3.78 20.43
C PHE A 743 29.39 4.67 19.49
N LEU A 744 28.74 5.64 18.85
CA LEU A 744 29.37 6.58 17.92
C LEU A 744 29.30 8.03 18.46
N CYS A 745 30.47 8.62 18.69
CA CYS A 745 30.67 10.03 19.03
C CYS A 745 31.11 10.80 17.78
N ILE A 746 30.28 11.72 17.32
CA ILE A 746 30.37 12.40 16.03
C ILE A 746 30.65 13.89 16.22
N ARG A 747 31.83 14.32 15.76
CA ARG A 747 32.19 15.74 15.65
C ARG A 747 31.32 16.42 14.58
N PRO A 748 31.06 17.74 14.67
CA PRO A 748 30.23 18.44 13.69
C PRO A 748 30.62 18.21 12.22
N ASP A 749 31.92 18.03 11.93
CA ASP A 749 32.48 17.81 10.59
C ASP A 749 32.36 16.38 10.04
N GLY A 750 31.63 15.51 10.74
CA GLY A 750 31.44 14.11 10.36
C GLY A 750 32.60 13.19 10.72
N PHE A 751 33.59 13.65 11.48
CA PHE A 751 34.62 12.75 12.04
C PHE A 751 34.00 11.90 13.16
N ILE A 752 34.02 10.59 12.99
CA ILE A 752 33.35 9.65 13.90
C ILE A 752 34.40 8.88 14.71
N THR A 753 34.25 8.92 16.03
CA THR A 753 34.96 8.05 16.97
C THR A 753 33.99 7.10 17.67
N GLY A 754 34.46 5.93 18.12
CA GLY A 754 33.54 4.97 18.71
C GLY A 754 34.15 3.85 19.55
N LEU A 755 33.23 3.16 20.23
CA LEU A 755 33.46 1.94 20.98
C LEU A 755 32.49 0.90 20.45
N LEU A 756 33.01 -0.26 20.06
CA LEU A 756 32.17 -1.35 19.61
C LEU A 756 31.56 -2.07 20.82
N HIS A 757 30.28 -2.37 20.79
CA HIS A 757 29.69 -3.34 21.71
C HIS A 757 30.16 -4.74 21.27
N GLN A 758 30.27 -5.70 22.20
CA GLN A 758 30.82 -7.02 21.91
C GLN A 758 29.92 -8.06 22.57
N ASP A 759 29.90 -9.26 22.00
CA ASP A 759 29.00 -10.38 22.35
C ASP A 759 29.12 -10.88 23.81
N ASP A 760 30.10 -10.36 24.57
CA ASP A 760 30.26 -10.58 26.02
C ASP A 760 29.82 -9.37 26.88
N GLY A 761 29.04 -8.45 26.32
CA GLY A 761 28.47 -7.27 26.97
C GLY A 761 29.47 -6.15 27.26
N ARG A 762 30.67 -6.17 26.65
CA ARG A 762 31.74 -5.20 26.93
C ARG A 762 32.01 -4.28 25.75
N PHE A 763 32.24 -3.00 26.06
CA PHE A 763 32.60 -2.00 25.07
C PHE A 763 34.10 -1.95 24.79
N LYS A 764 34.47 -1.94 23.51
CA LYS A 764 35.84 -2.00 22.99
C LYS A 764 36.18 -0.74 22.23
N VAL A 765 37.08 0.08 22.81
CA VAL A 765 37.57 1.30 22.17
C VAL A 765 38.26 0.98 20.84
N VAL A 766 37.76 1.57 19.76
CA VAL A 766 38.40 1.51 18.43
C VAL A 766 39.07 2.83 18.06
N GLY A 767 38.61 3.94 18.63
CA GLY A 767 39.11 5.27 18.26
C GLY A 767 38.40 5.77 17.01
N GLN A 768 39.13 6.13 15.97
CA GLN A 768 38.60 6.69 14.71
C GLN A 768 37.87 5.63 13.87
N ILE A 769 36.55 5.68 13.84
CA ILE A 769 35.69 4.82 13.01
C ILE A 769 35.74 5.30 11.55
N LYS A 770 35.56 6.61 11.32
CA LYS A 770 35.62 7.26 10.01
C LYS A 770 36.22 8.66 10.09
N VAL A 771 36.97 9.05 9.08
CA VAL A 771 37.45 10.42 8.88
C VAL A 771 36.32 11.39 8.50
N ALA A 772 36.51 12.68 8.77
CA ALA A 772 35.64 13.73 8.24
C ALA A 772 35.81 13.85 6.72
N GLU A 773 34.70 13.88 5.99
CA GLU A 773 34.66 14.10 4.53
C GLU A 773 33.96 15.43 4.18
N GLY A 774 33.68 16.27 5.18
CA GLY A 774 33.11 17.62 5.01
C GLY A 774 31.59 17.69 5.05
N HIS A 775 30.93 16.61 5.48
CA HIS A 775 29.49 16.52 5.66
C HIS A 775 29.08 16.85 7.10
N ASP A 776 28.07 17.71 7.23
CA ASP A 776 27.42 18.12 8.48
C ASP A 776 26.78 16.90 9.20
N ARG A 777 27.16 16.63 10.46
CA ARG A 777 26.66 15.47 11.22
C ARG A 777 25.13 15.45 11.40
N ALA A 778 24.45 16.59 11.30
CA ALA A 778 22.99 16.65 11.33
C ALA A 778 22.35 15.89 10.15
N MET A 779 23.11 15.72 9.07
CA MET A 779 22.71 15.06 7.83
C MET A 779 23.28 13.64 7.67
N LEU A 780 23.87 13.08 8.73
CA LEU A 780 24.35 11.70 8.75
C LEU A 780 23.34 10.75 9.42
N ARG A 781 23.18 9.54 8.87
CA ARG A 781 22.40 8.43 9.46
C ARG A 781 23.19 7.13 9.37
N PHE A 782 22.78 6.16 10.17
CA PHE A 782 23.26 4.79 10.14
C PHE A 782 22.05 3.87 10.03
N ALA A 783 22.17 2.85 9.18
CA ALA A 783 21.18 1.82 8.91
C ALA A 783 21.78 0.79 7.93
N ASP A 784 21.58 -0.51 8.12
CA ASP A 784 21.91 -1.53 7.10
C ASP A 784 20.98 -1.33 5.89
N VAL A 785 21.54 -0.89 4.76
CA VAL A 785 20.77 -0.69 3.53
C VAL A 785 21.08 -1.74 2.47
N ASN A 786 22.07 -2.61 2.65
CA ASN A 786 22.44 -3.61 1.65
C ASN A 786 21.97 -5.05 1.99
N GLY A 787 21.72 -5.35 3.27
CA GLY A 787 21.37 -6.65 3.83
C GLY A 787 22.54 -7.50 4.35
N ASP A 788 23.74 -6.92 4.56
CA ASP A 788 24.95 -7.63 4.98
C ASP A 788 25.11 -7.80 6.50
N GLY A 789 24.14 -7.26 7.25
CA GLY A 789 24.04 -7.27 8.70
C GLY A 789 24.71 -6.10 9.40
N ARG A 790 25.41 -5.20 8.68
CA ARG A 790 26.09 -4.04 9.25
C ARG A 790 25.46 -2.73 8.83
N ASP A 791 25.35 -1.81 9.78
CA ASP A 791 24.92 -0.46 9.48
C ASP A 791 25.92 0.26 8.57
N GLU A 792 25.37 0.78 7.46
CA GLU A 792 26.02 1.72 6.57
C GLU A 792 26.13 3.12 7.17
N LEU A 793 26.96 3.97 6.59
CA LEU A 793 26.84 5.42 6.77
C LEU A 793 26.12 6.03 5.56
N LEU A 794 25.05 6.78 5.83
CA LEU A 794 24.32 7.57 4.85
C LEU A 794 24.61 9.06 5.06
N TRP A 795 24.85 9.81 3.98
CA TRP A 795 24.74 11.27 3.97
C TRP A 795 23.56 11.70 3.11
N ILE A 796 22.70 12.54 3.70
CA ILE A 796 21.45 13.02 3.12
C ILE A 796 21.59 14.51 2.77
N GLU A 797 21.33 14.93 1.54
CA GLU A 797 21.35 16.36 1.20
C GLU A 797 20.14 17.09 1.86
N LYS A 798 20.41 18.22 2.52
CA LYS A 798 19.48 18.94 3.42
C LYS A 798 18.16 19.34 2.73
N PHE A 799 18.19 19.76 1.47
CA PHE A 799 17.01 20.28 0.77
C PHE A 799 16.31 19.26 -0.13
N SER A 800 17.08 18.43 -0.82
CA SER A 800 16.59 17.43 -1.77
C SER A 800 16.32 16.06 -1.14
N GLY A 801 16.97 15.72 -0.04
CA GLY A 801 16.97 14.37 0.48
C GLY A 801 17.75 13.37 -0.38
N ASP A 802 18.39 13.81 -1.48
CA ASP A 802 19.22 12.93 -2.30
C ASP A 802 20.36 12.38 -1.43
N THR A 803 20.52 11.06 -1.41
CA THR A 803 21.29 10.36 -0.37
C THR A 803 22.36 9.46 -0.98
N TRP A 804 23.57 9.57 -0.43
CA TRP A 804 24.74 8.77 -0.79
C TRP A 804 25.14 7.87 0.36
N VAL A 805 25.65 6.69 0.01
CA VAL A 805 25.95 5.60 0.94
C VAL A 805 27.44 5.27 0.91
N TRP A 806 27.98 4.99 2.09
CA TRP A 806 29.31 4.40 2.28
C TRP A 806 29.12 3.01 2.88
N TYR A 807 29.31 1.99 2.05
CA TYR A 807 29.14 0.59 2.39
C TYR A 807 30.16 0.13 3.43
N ASN A 808 29.68 -0.53 4.49
CA ASN A 808 30.48 -0.95 5.64
C ASN A 808 31.14 -2.30 5.36
N GLN A 809 32.30 -2.27 4.72
CA GLN A 809 33.08 -3.48 4.38
C GLN A 809 33.89 -4.01 5.58
N GLY A 810 33.43 -3.75 6.81
CA GLY A 810 34.03 -4.21 8.06
C GLY A 810 35.36 -3.52 8.42
N LYS A 811 36.02 -4.05 9.44
CA LYS A 811 37.24 -3.47 10.02
C LYS A 811 38.50 -3.86 9.23
N ASP A 812 39.19 -2.87 8.65
CA ASP A 812 40.40 -3.08 7.85
C ASP A 812 41.65 -2.55 8.57
N ALA A 813 42.38 -3.46 9.22
CA ALA A 813 43.63 -3.14 9.93
C ALA A 813 44.81 -2.80 8.99
N SER A 814 44.67 -2.95 7.66
CA SER A 814 45.73 -2.69 6.68
C SER A 814 45.82 -1.23 6.21
N ARG A 815 44.95 -0.34 6.72
CA ARG A 815 44.84 1.09 6.34
C ARG A 815 45.51 2.05 7.34
N PRO A 816 46.85 2.23 7.31
CA PRO A 816 47.49 3.26 8.12
C PRO A 816 46.99 4.66 7.69
N LEU A 817 46.71 5.51 8.68
CA LEU A 817 46.25 6.90 8.52
C LEU A 817 44.83 7.08 7.90
N GLY A 818 44.05 6.00 7.76
CA GLY A 818 42.65 6.04 7.32
C GLY A 818 41.64 5.73 8.42
N SER A 819 40.35 5.68 8.05
CA SER A 819 39.26 5.11 8.85
C SER A 819 39.58 3.68 9.31
N ALA A 820 39.23 3.30 10.54
CA ALA A 820 39.44 1.92 11.01
C ALA A 820 38.53 0.89 10.32
N PHE A 821 37.41 1.34 9.77
CA PHE A 821 36.50 0.56 8.93
C PHE A 821 36.70 0.91 7.44
N HIS A 822 36.55 -0.08 6.57
CA HIS A 822 36.57 0.14 5.13
C HIS A 822 35.19 0.64 4.66
N TRP A 823 35.08 1.95 4.56
CA TRP A 823 33.94 2.63 3.98
C TRP A 823 34.06 2.71 2.46
N ARG A 824 33.26 1.93 1.72
CA ARG A 824 33.22 1.96 0.24
C ARG A 824 32.12 2.93 -0.21
N GLN A 825 32.51 4.14 -0.61
CA GLN A 825 31.58 5.16 -1.12
C GLN A 825 30.95 4.75 -2.45
N GLN A 826 29.64 4.95 -2.59
CA GLN A 826 28.92 4.86 -3.85
C GLN A 826 29.13 6.11 -4.71
N THR A 827 29.37 5.95 -6.01
CA THR A 827 29.61 7.09 -6.93
C THR A 827 28.34 7.82 -7.33
N GLU A 828 27.26 7.07 -7.56
CA GLU A 828 25.93 7.59 -7.86
C GLU A 828 25.09 7.74 -6.58
N MET A 829 23.97 8.46 -6.65
CA MET A 829 23.02 8.54 -5.54
C MET A 829 22.33 7.18 -5.31
N ALA A 830 22.23 6.78 -4.05
CA ALA A 830 21.52 5.55 -3.64
C ALA A 830 20.00 5.76 -3.61
N TYR A 831 19.58 6.94 -3.14
CA TYR A 831 18.18 7.37 -3.12
C TYR A 831 18.08 8.76 -3.74
N ALA A 832 17.17 8.95 -4.71
CA ALA A 832 16.67 10.29 -5.05
C ALA A 832 15.55 10.63 -4.06
N GLY A 833 15.87 11.41 -3.03
CA GLY A 833 15.06 11.49 -1.81
C GLY A 833 13.60 11.90 -2.05
N LEU A 834 12.70 11.43 -1.21
CA LEU A 834 11.26 11.65 -1.40
C LEU A 834 10.72 12.85 -0.59
N ALA A 835 11.51 13.35 0.37
CA ALA A 835 11.25 14.55 1.16
C ALA A 835 12.56 15.36 1.36
N ALA A 836 12.47 16.53 2.00
CA ALA A 836 13.67 17.24 2.48
C ALA A 836 14.40 16.41 3.55
N GLY A 837 15.74 16.44 3.58
CA GLY A 837 16.56 15.48 4.34
C GLY A 837 16.36 15.44 5.87
N THR A 838 15.72 16.45 6.45
CA THR A 838 15.31 16.44 7.87
C THR A 838 14.05 15.60 8.16
N CYS A 839 13.41 15.06 7.12
CA CYS A 839 12.19 14.25 7.17
C CYS A 839 12.35 12.85 6.58
N LEU A 840 13.59 12.43 6.32
CA LEU A 840 13.94 11.07 5.88
C LEU A 840 14.49 10.26 7.05
N PHE A 841 13.99 9.04 7.17
CA PHE A 841 14.37 8.05 8.16
C PHE A 841 14.68 6.74 7.44
N TYR A 842 15.64 5.98 7.96
CA TYR A 842 16.06 4.70 7.40
C TYR A 842 15.94 3.66 8.51
N THR A 843 15.11 2.64 8.29
CA THR A 843 14.70 1.63 9.28
C THR A 843 14.08 0.45 8.58
N ASP A 844 14.28 -0.78 9.06
CA ASP A 844 13.48 -1.92 8.59
C ASP A 844 12.03 -1.75 9.08
N LEU A 845 11.09 -1.62 8.14
CA LEU A 845 9.64 -1.63 8.37
C LEU A 845 8.95 -2.78 7.63
N SER A 846 9.61 -3.34 6.62
CA SER A 846 9.16 -4.48 5.83
C SER A 846 9.29 -5.81 6.59
N GLY A 847 10.29 -5.94 7.47
CA GLY A 847 10.69 -7.17 8.14
C GLY A 847 11.57 -8.08 7.27
N ASP A 848 12.43 -7.51 6.42
CA ASP A 848 13.40 -8.23 5.58
C ASP A 848 14.87 -8.04 6.04
N PHE A 849 15.08 -7.41 7.20
CA PHE A 849 16.37 -7.01 7.76
C PHE A 849 17.12 -5.97 6.92
N ARG A 850 16.40 -5.13 6.17
CA ARG A 850 16.98 -4.02 5.40
C ARG A 850 16.25 -2.73 5.68
N ALA A 851 16.99 -1.62 5.70
CA ALA A 851 16.38 -0.33 5.91
C ALA A 851 15.61 0.17 4.69
N ASP A 852 14.34 0.46 4.94
CA ASP A 852 13.42 1.16 4.05
C ASP A 852 13.61 2.67 4.15
N GLU A 853 13.32 3.41 3.09
CA GLU A 853 13.25 4.89 3.17
C GLU A 853 11.86 5.30 3.63
N HIS A 854 11.74 5.75 4.88
CA HIS A 854 10.50 6.29 5.44
C HIS A 854 10.51 7.83 5.39
N TYR A 855 9.46 8.43 4.83
CA TYR A 855 9.43 9.86 4.50
C TYR A 855 8.11 10.55 4.87
N ILE A 856 8.20 11.61 5.68
CA ILE A 856 7.03 12.45 6.00
C ILE A 856 6.69 13.35 4.82
N LEU A 857 5.42 13.30 4.39
CA LEU A 857 4.85 14.16 3.35
C LEU A 857 4.21 15.42 3.97
N GLU A 858 3.37 15.23 4.99
CA GLU A 858 2.61 16.32 5.62
C GLU A 858 3.00 16.49 7.09
N PHE A 859 4.03 17.31 7.32
CA PHE A 859 4.62 17.55 8.64
C PHE A 859 3.67 18.18 9.70
N ILE A 860 2.55 18.79 9.30
CA ILE A 860 1.51 19.31 10.22
C ILE A 860 0.53 18.20 10.63
N ASN A 861 0.21 17.29 9.70
CA ASN A 861 -0.74 16.20 9.91
C ASN A 861 -0.04 14.88 10.30
N ASP A 862 1.30 14.88 10.29
CA ASP A 862 2.18 13.72 10.47
C ASP A 862 1.77 12.52 9.58
N ILE A 863 1.58 12.81 8.29
CA ILE A 863 1.28 11.80 7.26
C ILE A 863 2.55 11.44 6.51
N ALA A 864 2.83 10.15 6.39
CA ALA A 864 4.03 9.61 5.76
C ALA A 864 3.73 8.45 4.80
N GLU A 865 4.73 8.13 4.01
CA GLU A 865 4.83 6.90 3.24
C GLU A 865 6.18 6.23 3.51
N THR A 866 6.30 4.98 3.09
CA THR A 866 7.55 4.22 3.11
C THR A 866 7.85 3.76 1.69
N SER A 867 9.11 3.80 1.28
CA SER A 867 9.60 3.20 0.05
C SER A 867 10.42 1.99 0.46
N PHE A 868 9.83 0.80 0.32
CA PHE A 868 10.47 -0.42 0.80
C PHE A 868 11.74 -0.74 0.02
N SER A 869 12.73 -1.23 0.72
CA SER A 869 13.94 -1.81 0.16
C SER A 869 13.58 -3.06 -0.64
N PRO A 870 13.88 -3.15 -1.95
CA PRO A 870 13.70 -4.39 -2.68
C PRO A 870 14.74 -5.44 -2.24
N ALA A 871 14.40 -6.71 -2.44
CA ALA A 871 15.36 -7.81 -2.50
C ALA A 871 16.43 -7.56 -3.59
N CYS A 872 17.60 -8.17 -3.46
CA CYS A 872 18.75 -7.94 -4.38
C CYS A 872 18.70 -8.76 -5.67
N GLY A 873 17.49 -9.13 -6.08
CA GLY A 873 17.17 -10.14 -7.08
C GLY A 873 16.08 -11.04 -6.54
N LEU A 874 16.05 -12.30 -6.97
CA LEU A 874 14.99 -13.24 -6.66
C LEU A 874 15.24 -13.93 -5.31
N SER A 875 14.19 -14.03 -4.49
CA SER A 875 14.13 -14.79 -3.23
C SER A 875 13.05 -15.86 -3.32
N ASN A 876 13.25 -17.04 -2.71
CA ASN A 876 12.26 -18.12 -2.69
C ASN A 876 12.11 -18.72 -1.29
N VAL A 877 10.89 -19.03 -0.85
CA VAL A 877 10.59 -19.53 0.51
C VAL A 877 9.95 -20.92 0.50
N GLU A 878 10.61 -21.86 -0.18
CA GLU A 878 10.14 -23.23 -0.41
C GLU A 878 9.74 -24.02 0.86
N GLY A 879 8.75 -24.90 0.70
CA GLY A 879 8.41 -25.96 1.66
C GLY A 879 6.92 -26.06 2.00
N ASP A 880 6.51 -27.24 2.50
CA ASP A 880 5.17 -27.45 3.04
C ASP A 880 5.07 -26.97 4.50
N ASP A 881 3.85 -26.65 4.95
CA ASP A 881 3.55 -26.23 6.33
C ASP A 881 3.81 -27.37 7.36
N PRO A 882 3.95 -27.06 8.67
CA PRO A 882 4.23 -28.09 9.70
C PRO A 882 3.17 -29.19 9.82
N GLU A 883 1.91 -28.91 9.47
CA GLU A 883 0.83 -29.88 9.33
C GLU A 883 0.98 -30.84 8.13
N GLY A 884 1.87 -30.53 7.18
CA GLY A 884 2.10 -31.29 5.96
C GLY A 884 1.02 -31.10 4.90
N VAL A 885 0.97 -32.02 3.94
CA VAL A 885 -0.03 -32.01 2.86
C VAL A 885 -1.38 -32.49 3.39
N VAL A 886 -2.36 -31.59 3.41
CA VAL A 886 -3.73 -31.81 3.91
C VAL A 886 -4.75 -31.39 2.86
N ASP A 887 -5.92 -32.05 2.85
CA ASP A 887 -7.06 -31.63 2.03
C ASP A 887 -7.65 -30.32 2.60
N PRO A 888 -7.70 -29.22 1.85
CA PRO A 888 -8.32 -27.98 2.32
C PRO A 888 -9.85 -27.98 2.22
N ASP A 889 -10.51 -29.04 1.71
CA ASP A 889 -11.97 -29.15 1.57
C ASP A 889 -12.57 -27.95 0.81
N LEU A 890 -12.12 -27.73 -0.45
CA LEU A 890 -12.46 -26.52 -1.21
C LEU A 890 -13.97 -26.43 -1.54
N PRO A 891 -14.61 -25.27 -1.29
CA PRO A 891 -16.04 -25.10 -1.50
C PRO A 891 -16.42 -25.11 -2.99
N VAL A 892 -17.16 -26.15 -3.36
CA VAL A 892 -17.55 -26.42 -4.75
C VAL A 892 -18.64 -25.46 -5.23
N ARG A 893 -18.56 -24.98 -6.48
CA ARG A 893 -19.54 -24.04 -7.04
C ARG A 893 -20.91 -24.72 -7.27
N PRO A 894 -22.03 -24.19 -6.76
CA PRO A 894 -23.39 -24.74 -7.01
C PRO A 894 -23.86 -24.72 -8.48
N GLU A 895 -23.09 -24.10 -9.37
CA GLU A 895 -23.37 -24.02 -10.81
C GLU A 895 -22.35 -24.80 -11.66
N ASP A 896 -21.32 -25.41 -11.05
CA ASP A 896 -20.52 -26.42 -11.73
C ASP A 896 -21.34 -27.72 -11.82
N PRO A 897 -21.52 -28.33 -13.01
CA PRO A 897 -22.23 -29.60 -13.16
C PRO A 897 -21.62 -30.77 -12.37
N ASP A 898 -20.37 -30.64 -11.94
CA ASP A 898 -19.58 -31.68 -11.27
C ASP A 898 -19.74 -31.65 -9.73
N SER A 899 -20.54 -30.73 -9.19
CA SER A 899 -20.63 -30.44 -7.74
C SER A 899 -21.38 -31.47 -6.89
N GLY A 900 -21.38 -32.75 -7.28
CA GLY A 900 -22.13 -33.79 -6.56
C GLY A 900 -21.96 -35.24 -7.03
N ASN A 901 -20.74 -35.78 -7.02
CA ASN A 901 -20.44 -37.22 -7.12
C ASN A 901 -21.10 -37.99 -8.28
N ASP A 902 -20.64 -37.78 -9.51
CA ASP A 902 -20.87 -38.70 -10.63
C ASP A 902 -19.65 -38.74 -11.58
N GLU A 903 -18.72 -39.67 -11.36
CA GLU A 903 -18.62 -40.89 -12.18
C GLU A 903 -17.85 -41.95 -11.36
N VAL A 904 -18.49 -43.08 -11.03
CA VAL A 904 -18.48 -44.33 -11.81
C VAL A 904 -17.08 -45.01 -11.81
N PRO A 905 -16.95 -46.24 -11.29
CA PRO A 905 -15.68 -46.97 -11.30
C PRO A 905 -15.09 -47.14 -12.70
N GLU A 906 -13.76 -47.11 -12.80
CA GLU A 906 -13.03 -47.42 -14.04
C GLU A 906 -13.56 -48.70 -14.69
N GLY A 907 -13.90 -48.61 -15.98
CA GLY A 907 -14.32 -49.76 -16.78
C GLY A 907 -15.83 -49.95 -16.97
N ILE A 908 -16.68 -48.93 -16.86
CA ILE A 908 -18.09 -49.09 -17.30
C ILE A 908 -18.19 -49.48 -18.80
N CYS A 909 -17.26 -49.00 -19.63
CA CYS A 909 -17.10 -49.39 -21.03
C CYS A 909 -16.43 -50.77 -21.23
N ALA A 910 -15.97 -51.43 -20.17
CA ALA A 910 -15.16 -52.65 -20.23
C ALA A 910 -15.95 -53.95 -19.98
N TYR A 911 -17.28 -53.90 -19.81
CA TYR A 911 -18.13 -55.09 -19.65
C TYR A 911 -18.46 -55.73 -21.01
N PRO A 912 -17.93 -56.91 -21.36
CA PRO A 912 -18.24 -57.58 -22.62
C PRO A 912 -19.63 -58.25 -22.57
N PHE A 913 -20.35 -58.24 -23.69
CA PHE A 913 -21.66 -58.86 -23.79
C PHE A 913 -21.57 -60.39 -23.82
N LEU A 914 -21.80 -61.04 -22.68
CA LEU A 914 -21.78 -62.51 -22.52
C LEU A 914 -23.12 -63.08 -22.02
N GLY A 915 -24.23 -62.70 -22.68
CA GLY A 915 -25.47 -63.49 -22.65
C GLY A 915 -26.77 -62.68 -22.57
N THR A 916 -27.68 -62.91 -23.52
CA THR A 916 -28.96 -62.20 -23.74
C THR A 916 -30.07 -62.47 -22.70
N THR A 917 -29.76 -62.98 -21.50
CA THR A 917 -30.83 -63.34 -20.54
C THR A 917 -31.42 -62.10 -19.87
N GLN A 918 -32.73 -62.12 -19.57
CA GLN A 918 -33.39 -61.07 -18.78
C GLN A 918 -32.72 -60.88 -17.40
N LEU A 919 -32.15 -61.95 -16.83
CA LEU A 919 -31.40 -61.88 -15.58
C LEU A 919 -30.06 -61.14 -15.75
N THR A 920 -29.42 -61.22 -16.92
CA THR A 920 -28.22 -60.43 -17.24
C THR A 920 -28.56 -58.94 -17.29
N LEU A 921 -29.58 -58.58 -18.08
CA LEU A 921 -30.03 -57.18 -18.24
C LEU A 921 -30.50 -56.57 -16.92
N LYS A 922 -31.26 -57.31 -16.11
CA LYS A 922 -31.67 -56.90 -14.76
C LYS A 922 -30.47 -56.65 -13.85
N ASN A 923 -29.49 -57.56 -13.83
CA ASN A 923 -28.26 -57.39 -13.04
C ASN A 923 -27.42 -56.20 -13.52
N ILE A 924 -27.41 -55.88 -14.82
CA ILE A 924 -26.73 -54.68 -15.34
C ILE A 924 -27.43 -53.41 -14.83
N TRP A 925 -28.77 -53.35 -14.94
CA TRP A 925 -29.59 -52.22 -14.46
C TRP A 925 -29.50 -51.99 -12.93
N GLU A 926 -29.33 -53.07 -12.16
CA GLU A 926 -29.16 -53.00 -10.70
C GLU A 926 -27.72 -52.67 -10.28
N LYS A 927 -26.70 -53.09 -11.05
CA LYS A 927 -25.29 -52.82 -10.76
C LYS A 927 -24.77 -51.49 -11.31
N SER A 928 -25.41 -50.92 -12.33
CA SER A 928 -25.09 -49.57 -12.83
C SER A 928 -25.64 -48.44 -11.96
N GLY A 929 -26.28 -48.75 -10.82
CA GLY A 929 -26.94 -47.77 -9.95
C GLY A 929 -28.29 -47.27 -10.48
N ALA A 930 -28.60 -47.41 -11.77
CA ALA A 930 -29.81 -46.88 -12.40
C ALA A 930 -31.12 -47.31 -11.67
N GLY A 931 -31.22 -48.58 -11.28
CA GLY A 931 -32.34 -49.08 -10.48
C GLY A 931 -32.45 -48.45 -9.09
N ALA A 932 -31.31 -48.20 -8.43
CA ALA A 932 -31.25 -47.58 -7.10
C ALA A 932 -31.60 -46.09 -7.15
N SER A 933 -31.06 -45.35 -8.13
CA SER A 933 -31.38 -43.92 -8.33
C SER A 933 -32.87 -43.71 -8.63
N LEU A 934 -33.46 -44.54 -9.48
CA LEU A 934 -34.90 -44.51 -9.79
C LEU A 934 -35.75 -44.86 -8.55
N ALA A 935 -35.37 -45.88 -7.77
CA ALA A 935 -36.08 -46.24 -6.54
C ALA A 935 -36.01 -45.13 -5.47
N LYS A 936 -34.80 -44.58 -5.24
CA LYS A 936 -34.54 -43.46 -4.31
C LYS A 936 -35.31 -42.20 -4.71
N TRP A 937 -35.45 -41.94 -6.01
CA TRP A 937 -36.30 -40.86 -6.53
C TRP A 937 -37.78 -41.06 -6.19
N PHE A 938 -38.33 -42.26 -6.41
CA PHE A 938 -39.73 -42.58 -6.06
C PHE A 938 -40.01 -42.57 -4.55
N GLU A 939 -39.02 -42.91 -3.72
CA GLU A 939 -39.15 -42.85 -2.26
C GLU A 939 -39.09 -41.41 -1.74
N THR A 940 -38.16 -40.60 -2.26
CA THR A 940 -38.01 -39.19 -1.87
C THR A 940 -39.21 -38.33 -2.27
N ASN A 941 -39.85 -38.60 -3.41
CA ASN A 941 -40.94 -37.77 -3.97
C ASN A 941 -42.35 -38.34 -3.75
N SER A 942 -42.49 -39.35 -2.86
CA SER A 942 -43.74 -40.06 -2.52
C SER A 942 -44.42 -40.82 -3.67
N ARG A 943 -44.32 -42.16 -3.63
CA ARG A 943 -44.89 -43.12 -4.61
C ARG A 943 -46.36 -42.88 -5.00
N GLY A 944 -47.19 -42.29 -4.13
CA GLY A 944 -48.60 -42.00 -4.41
C GLY A 944 -48.89 -40.70 -5.16
N THR A 945 -47.93 -39.77 -5.27
CA THR A 945 -48.14 -38.41 -5.82
C THR A 945 -47.04 -37.96 -6.78
N TRP A 946 -46.21 -38.89 -7.24
CA TRP A 946 -45.00 -38.63 -8.04
C TRP A 946 -45.25 -37.73 -9.28
N SER A 947 -46.38 -37.91 -9.96
CA SER A 947 -46.74 -37.14 -11.17
C SER A 947 -47.01 -35.66 -10.89
N ALA A 948 -47.61 -35.32 -9.73
CA ALA A 948 -47.84 -33.95 -9.32
C ALA A 948 -46.53 -33.26 -8.88
N ASN A 949 -45.67 -33.99 -8.13
CA ASN A 949 -44.38 -33.49 -7.67
C ASN A 949 -43.38 -33.31 -8.82
N TYR A 950 -43.42 -34.19 -9.84
CA TYR A 950 -42.65 -34.05 -11.07
C TYR A 950 -43.09 -32.80 -11.85
N LEU A 951 -44.39 -32.63 -12.09
CA LEU A 951 -44.93 -31.47 -12.79
C LEU A 951 -44.61 -30.15 -12.07
N ALA A 952 -44.69 -30.13 -10.73
CA ALA A 952 -44.34 -28.97 -9.91
C ALA A 952 -42.85 -28.59 -9.98
N LYS A 953 -41.93 -29.56 -10.09
CA LYS A 953 -40.50 -29.28 -10.33
C LYS A 953 -40.24 -28.75 -11.75
N VAL A 954 -40.77 -29.44 -12.77
CA VAL A 954 -40.62 -29.07 -14.18
C VAL A 954 -41.12 -27.64 -14.47
N LEU A 955 -42.16 -27.18 -13.75
CA LEU A 955 -42.69 -25.81 -13.89
C LEU A 955 -41.89 -24.71 -13.17
N ASN A 956 -40.92 -25.06 -12.30
CA ASN A 956 -40.26 -24.09 -11.42
C ASN A 956 -38.72 -24.01 -11.55
N THR A 957 -38.08 -24.84 -12.39
CA THR A 957 -36.61 -24.83 -12.56
C THR A 957 -36.19 -24.99 -14.02
N GLN A 958 -35.42 -24.03 -14.55
CA GLN A 958 -34.70 -24.21 -15.82
C GLN A 958 -33.47 -25.11 -15.59
N VAL A 959 -33.61 -26.41 -15.87
CA VAL A 959 -32.51 -27.38 -15.81
C VAL A 959 -32.29 -27.98 -17.19
N THR A 960 -31.09 -27.82 -17.74
CA THR A 960 -30.62 -28.50 -18.95
C THR A 960 -29.75 -29.70 -18.58
N LEU A 961 -30.14 -30.89 -19.02
CA LEU A 961 -29.41 -32.15 -18.80
C LEU A 961 -28.16 -32.22 -19.71
N GLY A 962 -27.01 -31.75 -19.24
CA GLY A 962 -25.77 -31.72 -20.03
C GLY A 962 -24.97 -33.04 -20.10
N ASN A 963 -25.07 -33.90 -19.07
CA ASN A 963 -23.96 -34.81 -18.70
C ASN A 963 -24.17 -36.30 -19.05
N ILE A 964 -25.16 -36.67 -19.87
CA ILE A 964 -25.55 -38.10 -20.08
C ILE A 964 -24.77 -38.79 -21.23
N PHE A 965 -23.93 -38.07 -21.98
CA PHE A 965 -23.30 -38.57 -23.21
C PHE A 965 -21.76 -38.61 -23.23
N THR A 966 -21.08 -38.14 -22.19
CA THR A 966 -19.62 -37.93 -22.21
C THR A 966 -18.78 -39.19 -21.98
N SER A 967 -19.26 -40.16 -21.19
CA SER A 967 -18.51 -41.38 -20.83
C SER A 967 -18.47 -42.48 -21.90
N CYS A 968 -18.89 -42.20 -23.14
CA CYS A 968 -18.76 -43.10 -24.30
C CYS A 968 -18.25 -42.35 -25.54
N ALA A 969 -16.94 -42.08 -25.59
CA ALA A 969 -16.30 -41.36 -26.69
C ALA A 969 -16.46 -42.06 -28.05
N GLY A 970 -17.31 -41.50 -28.92
CA GLY A 970 -17.35 -41.84 -30.34
C GLY A 970 -16.18 -41.18 -31.08
N PRO A 971 -15.38 -41.91 -31.88
CA PRO A 971 -14.27 -41.32 -32.63
C PRO A 971 -14.77 -40.50 -33.82
N ALA A 972 -14.03 -39.42 -34.13
CA ALA A 972 -14.30 -38.54 -35.28
C ALA A 972 -13.96 -39.22 -36.62
N LYS A 973 -14.82 -40.14 -37.06
CA LYS A 973 -14.72 -40.90 -38.32
C LYS A 973 -16.08 -41.03 -38.98
N SER A 974 -16.10 -41.25 -40.30
CA SER A 974 -17.32 -41.58 -41.03
C SER A 974 -17.90 -42.94 -40.59
N PHE A 975 -19.21 -43.11 -40.79
CA PHE A 975 -19.96 -44.34 -40.45
C PHE A 975 -19.32 -45.65 -40.95
N SER A 976 -18.53 -45.59 -42.03
CA SER A 976 -17.78 -46.71 -42.59
C SER A 976 -16.67 -47.28 -41.69
N GLU A 977 -16.26 -46.58 -40.62
CA GLU A 977 -15.07 -46.94 -39.83
C GLU A 977 -15.29 -47.06 -38.30
N TYR A 978 -16.53 -46.98 -37.80
CA TYR A 978 -16.84 -47.16 -36.38
C TYR A 978 -18.17 -47.87 -36.13
N ASN A 979 -18.26 -48.62 -35.02
CA ASN A 979 -19.46 -49.35 -34.60
C ASN A 979 -19.54 -49.33 -33.05
N PRO A 980 -20.37 -48.46 -32.44
CA PRO A 980 -20.35 -48.18 -31.00
C PRO A 980 -20.83 -49.34 -30.10
N PRO A 981 -20.41 -49.35 -28.81
CA PRO A 981 -20.87 -50.32 -27.82
C PRO A 981 -22.31 -50.06 -27.36
N GLU A 982 -23.00 -51.10 -26.91
CA GLU A 982 -24.46 -51.12 -26.70
C GLU A 982 -24.95 -50.15 -25.60
N ALA A 983 -24.09 -49.79 -24.64
CA ALA A 983 -24.41 -48.80 -23.60
C ALA A 983 -24.81 -47.43 -24.18
N PHE A 984 -24.22 -47.02 -25.30
CA PHE A 984 -24.51 -45.77 -25.99
C PHE A 984 -26.00 -45.63 -26.38
N TYR A 985 -26.61 -46.73 -26.83
CA TYR A 985 -28.01 -46.74 -27.28
C TYR A 985 -29.02 -46.64 -26.13
N VAL A 986 -28.66 -47.10 -24.92
CA VAL A 986 -29.50 -46.95 -23.73
C VAL A 986 -29.55 -45.49 -23.28
N HIS A 987 -28.42 -44.77 -23.39
CA HIS A 987 -28.33 -43.37 -22.97
C HIS A 987 -29.07 -42.42 -23.93
N MET A 988 -29.09 -42.70 -25.25
CA MET A 988 -29.94 -41.93 -26.18
C MET A 988 -31.42 -41.96 -25.83
N GLN A 989 -31.99 -43.15 -25.53
CA GLN A 989 -33.43 -43.29 -25.29
C GLN A 989 -33.93 -42.50 -24.08
N ILE A 990 -33.06 -42.24 -23.10
CA ILE A 990 -33.37 -41.40 -21.93
C ILE A 990 -33.45 -39.93 -22.33
N ALA A 991 -32.53 -39.45 -23.18
CA ALA A 991 -32.52 -38.06 -23.65
C ALA A 991 -33.68 -37.75 -24.61
N ASP A 992 -33.95 -38.63 -25.58
CA ASP A 992 -35.05 -38.47 -26.55
C ASP A 992 -36.41 -38.34 -25.85
N THR A 993 -36.60 -39.11 -24.75
CA THR A 993 -37.82 -39.07 -23.93
C THR A 993 -38.01 -37.74 -23.20
N HIS A 994 -36.91 -37.06 -22.84
CA HIS A 994 -36.95 -35.76 -22.18
C HIS A 994 -37.22 -34.61 -23.18
N ASP A 995 -36.48 -34.59 -24.28
CA ASP A 995 -36.57 -33.54 -25.31
C ASP A 995 -37.94 -33.50 -26.03
N GLY A 996 -38.51 -34.67 -26.32
CA GLY A 996 -39.82 -34.79 -26.96
C GLY A 996 -40.98 -34.16 -26.16
N ILE A 997 -40.90 -34.17 -24.83
CA ILE A 997 -41.91 -33.56 -23.94
C ILE A 997 -41.77 -32.03 -23.93
N PHE A 998 -40.53 -31.52 -23.95
CA PHE A 998 -40.24 -30.09 -23.91
C PHE A 998 -40.69 -29.37 -25.19
N LYS A 999 -40.40 -29.97 -26.36
CA LYS A 999 -40.75 -29.41 -27.68
C LYS A 999 -42.26 -29.31 -27.93
N PHE A 1000 -43.06 -30.23 -27.36
CA PHE A 1000 -44.51 -30.24 -27.53
C PHE A 1000 -45.21 -29.00 -26.91
N TRP A 1001 -44.67 -28.46 -25.82
CA TRP A 1001 -45.22 -27.27 -25.15
C TRP A 1001 -44.82 -25.96 -25.86
N GLY A 1002 -43.57 -25.86 -26.32
CA GLY A 1002 -43.05 -24.63 -26.96
C GLY A 1002 -43.74 -24.25 -28.27
N MET A 1003 -44.03 -25.24 -29.14
CA MET A 1003 -44.63 -24.97 -30.46
C MET A 1003 -46.04 -24.35 -30.37
N MET A 1004 -46.85 -24.76 -29.39
CA MET A 1004 -48.23 -24.25 -29.25
C MET A 1004 -48.32 -22.75 -28.92
N VAL A 1005 -47.29 -22.18 -28.27
CA VAL A 1005 -47.32 -20.80 -27.77
C VAL A 1005 -46.76 -19.80 -28.79
N ASN A 1006 -45.75 -20.19 -29.57
CA ASN A 1006 -44.98 -19.24 -30.39
C ASN A 1006 -45.68 -18.84 -31.71
N ASP A 1007 -46.23 -19.81 -32.44
CA ASP A 1007 -46.86 -19.60 -33.75
C ASP A 1007 -48.11 -18.70 -33.65
N SER A 1008 -48.87 -18.86 -32.56
CA SER A 1008 -50.12 -18.13 -32.31
C SER A 1008 -49.93 -16.63 -32.04
N VAL A 1009 -48.73 -16.21 -31.63
CA VAL A 1009 -48.41 -14.80 -31.33
C VAL A 1009 -47.76 -14.11 -32.53
N THR A 1010 -46.84 -14.80 -33.21
CA THR A 1010 -46.02 -14.21 -34.27
C THR A 1010 -46.81 -13.94 -35.56
N ALA A 1011 -47.68 -14.87 -35.96
CA ALA A 1011 -48.52 -14.71 -37.16
C ALA A 1011 -49.46 -13.49 -37.08
N LEU A 1012 -50.04 -13.23 -35.89
CA LEU A 1012 -51.03 -12.17 -35.69
C LEU A 1012 -50.41 -10.76 -35.78
N GLY A 1013 -49.13 -10.59 -35.46
CA GLY A 1013 -48.41 -9.31 -35.56
C GLY A 1013 -47.94 -8.97 -36.98
N SER A 1014 -47.54 -9.99 -37.76
CA SER A 1014 -47.06 -9.85 -39.14
C SER A 1014 -48.14 -9.29 -40.08
N ASP A 1015 -49.31 -9.93 -40.09
CA ASP A 1015 -50.31 -9.69 -41.14
C ASP A 1015 -51.07 -8.38 -40.90
N ILE A 1016 -51.28 -7.97 -39.65
CA ILE A 1016 -51.84 -6.66 -39.31
C ILE A 1016 -50.90 -5.54 -39.79
N THR A 1017 -49.60 -5.66 -39.50
CA THR A 1017 -48.57 -4.72 -40.00
C THR A 1017 -48.55 -4.66 -41.52
N THR A 1018 -48.64 -5.82 -42.19
CA THR A 1018 -48.64 -5.93 -43.65
C THR A 1018 -49.89 -5.31 -44.29
N ILE A 1019 -51.07 -5.47 -43.69
CA ILE A 1019 -52.32 -4.84 -44.16
C ILE A 1019 -52.27 -3.31 -43.98
N VAL A 1020 -51.83 -2.82 -42.82
CA VAL A 1020 -51.71 -1.38 -42.53
C VAL A 1020 -50.70 -0.72 -43.49
N ASN A 1021 -49.55 -1.35 -43.74
CA ASN A 1021 -48.54 -0.83 -44.67
C ASN A 1021 -48.99 -0.88 -46.15
N LYS A 1022 -49.96 -1.73 -46.50
CA LYS A 1022 -50.40 -1.93 -47.90
C LYS A 1022 -51.64 -1.11 -48.29
N PHE A 1023 -52.50 -0.77 -47.33
CA PHE A 1023 -53.76 -0.06 -47.60
C PHE A 1023 -53.94 1.23 -46.77
N GLY A 1024 -53.02 1.52 -45.85
CA GLY A 1024 -53.11 2.67 -44.94
C GLY A 1024 -54.12 2.43 -43.81
N THR A 1025 -54.06 3.28 -42.78
CA THR A 1025 -54.94 3.17 -41.61
C THR A 1025 -56.39 3.47 -41.98
N PRO A 1026 -57.33 2.51 -41.87
CA PRO A 1026 -58.74 2.77 -42.11
C PRO A 1026 -59.29 3.75 -41.07
N LYS A 1027 -60.20 4.63 -41.48
CA LYS A 1027 -60.91 5.51 -40.55
C LYS A 1027 -62.17 4.84 -40.00
N ASP A 1028 -62.44 5.18 -38.74
CA ASP A 1028 -63.71 5.07 -38.04
C ASP A 1028 -64.19 3.66 -37.58
N ASP A 1029 -64.96 3.69 -36.50
CA ASP A 1029 -65.66 2.63 -35.76
C ASP A 1029 -64.88 1.46 -35.12
N THR A 1030 -64.36 1.73 -33.92
CA THR A 1030 -63.78 0.77 -32.96
C THR A 1030 -64.73 -0.36 -32.52
N ASN A 1031 -66.06 -0.24 -32.69
CA ASN A 1031 -67.01 -1.21 -32.14
C ASN A 1031 -67.20 -2.47 -33.01
N THR A 1032 -66.93 -2.39 -34.31
CA THR A 1032 -66.97 -3.59 -35.19
C THR A 1032 -65.84 -4.57 -34.84
N ILE A 1033 -64.63 -4.06 -34.59
CA ILE A 1033 -63.44 -4.86 -34.25
C ILE A 1033 -63.63 -5.61 -32.93
N LEU A 1034 -64.24 -4.98 -31.92
CA LEU A 1034 -64.42 -5.59 -30.61
C LEU A 1034 -65.40 -6.78 -30.63
N ASN A 1035 -66.42 -6.74 -31.48
CA ASN A 1035 -67.42 -7.81 -31.60
C ASN A 1035 -66.92 -9.03 -32.40
N MET A 1036 -66.08 -8.83 -33.42
CA MET A 1036 -65.44 -9.95 -34.15
C MET A 1036 -64.56 -10.81 -33.23
N LEU A 1037 -63.85 -10.18 -32.27
CA LEU A 1037 -62.96 -10.89 -31.35
C LEU A 1037 -63.72 -11.81 -30.36
N VAL A 1038 -64.90 -11.41 -29.88
CA VAL A 1038 -65.72 -12.23 -28.96
C VAL A 1038 -66.26 -13.49 -29.66
N GLY A 1039 -66.63 -13.38 -30.94
CA GLY A 1039 -67.04 -14.53 -31.74
C GLY A 1039 -65.92 -15.57 -31.88
N LEU A 1040 -64.71 -15.12 -32.24
CA LEU A 1040 -63.57 -15.99 -32.54
C LEU A 1040 -63.16 -16.86 -31.35
N PHE A 1041 -63.10 -16.29 -30.14
CA PHE A 1041 -62.74 -17.04 -28.92
C PHE A 1041 -63.81 -18.03 -28.46
N THR A 1042 -65.06 -17.89 -28.91
CA THR A 1042 -66.13 -18.84 -28.56
C THR A 1042 -66.08 -20.10 -29.44
N SER A 1043 -65.59 -20.00 -30.68
CA SER A 1043 -65.53 -21.12 -31.63
C SER A 1043 -64.39 -22.12 -31.36
N LEU A 1044 -63.26 -21.65 -30.82
CA LEU A 1044 -62.06 -22.48 -30.58
C LEU A 1044 -62.22 -23.52 -29.47
N ALA A 1045 -63.28 -23.47 -28.67
CA ALA A 1045 -63.59 -24.47 -27.66
C ALA A 1045 -64.31 -25.73 -28.19
N GLY A 1046 -64.65 -25.78 -29.49
CA GLY A 1046 -65.61 -26.77 -30.03
C GLY A 1046 -65.08 -27.90 -30.92
N VAL A 1047 -63.89 -27.78 -31.52
CA VAL A 1047 -63.45 -28.68 -32.64
C VAL A 1047 -62.32 -29.64 -32.23
N GLY A 1048 -62.38 -30.14 -31.00
CA GLY A 1048 -61.60 -31.31 -30.56
C GLY A 1048 -62.31 -32.65 -30.72
N GLY A 1049 -63.49 -32.67 -31.37
CA GLY A 1049 -64.42 -33.82 -31.34
C GLY A 1049 -64.96 -34.33 -32.68
N ALA A 1050 -64.60 -33.72 -33.81
CA ALA A 1050 -65.00 -34.17 -35.14
C ALA A 1050 -64.05 -33.62 -36.22
N ILE A 1051 -63.92 -34.33 -37.36
CA ILE A 1051 -62.94 -34.11 -38.43
C ILE A 1051 -61.52 -34.49 -37.96
N SER A 1052 -60.91 -35.60 -38.38
CA SER A 1052 -61.16 -36.42 -39.59
C SER A 1052 -60.68 -37.88 -39.38
N ASP A 1053 -61.42 -38.96 -39.64
CA ASP A 1053 -62.86 -39.21 -39.96
C ASP A 1053 -63.54 -38.49 -41.15
N ALA A 1054 -62.80 -37.68 -41.91
CA ALA A 1054 -63.30 -36.88 -43.05
C ALA A 1054 -62.44 -37.03 -44.32
N LEU A 1055 -61.55 -38.03 -44.33
CA LEU A 1055 -61.00 -38.65 -45.54
C LEU A 1055 -60.04 -37.72 -46.35
N PRO A 1056 -59.59 -38.08 -47.58
CA PRO A 1056 -58.51 -39.04 -47.71
C PRO A 1056 -57.38 -38.62 -48.68
N GLY A 1057 -56.25 -39.34 -48.64
CA GLY A 1057 -55.40 -39.52 -49.82
C GLY A 1057 -54.40 -38.40 -50.16
N SER A 1058 -54.09 -37.47 -49.25
CA SER A 1058 -52.96 -36.56 -49.41
C SER A 1058 -51.67 -37.12 -48.77
N THR A 1059 -50.51 -36.76 -49.32
CA THR A 1059 -49.20 -37.28 -48.89
C THR A 1059 -48.81 -36.92 -47.45
N GLY A 1060 -49.44 -35.90 -46.84
CA GLY A 1060 -49.25 -35.54 -45.43
C GLY A 1060 -49.63 -36.65 -44.44
N ALA A 1061 -50.53 -37.57 -44.83
CA ALA A 1061 -50.88 -38.74 -44.02
C ALA A 1061 -49.68 -39.70 -43.78
N GLY A 1062 -48.66 -39.66 -44.65
CA GLY A 1062 -47.48 -40.54 -44.56
C GLY A 1062 -46.49 -40.18 -43.45
N VAL A 1063 -46.47 -38.93 -42.98
CA VAL A 1063 -45.56 -38.47 -41.92
C VAL A 1063 -46.17 -38.68 -40.54
N LEU A 1064 -47.40 -38.21 -40.33
CA LEU A 1064 -48.14 -38.46 -39.08
C LEU A 1064 -48.42 -39.96 -38.86
N GLY A 1065 -48.57 -40.75 -39.93
CA GLY A 1065 -48.70 -42.21 -39.84
C GLY A 1065 -47.47 -42.95 -39.30
N ARG A 1066 -46.27 -42.34 -39.30
CA ARG A 1066 -45.04 -42.99 -38.79
C ARG A 1066 -44.80 -42.80 -37.29
N PHE A 1067 -45.49 -41.86 -36.64
CA PHE A 1067 -45.34 -41.59 -35.20
C PHE A 1067 -46.22 -42.47 -34.29
N VAL A 1068 -47.13 -43.28 -34.83
CA VAL A 1068 -48.12 -44.03 -34.05
C VAL A 1068 -47.56 -45.32 -33.44
N ASN A 1069 -46.69 -46.04 -34.14
CA ASN A 1069 -46.22 -47.38 -33.72
C ASN A 1069 -45.48 -47.41 -32.36
N PRO A 1070 -44.52 -46.51 -32.05
CA PRO A 1070 -43.80 -46.57 -30.77
C PRO A 1070 -44.71 -46.33 -29.56
N MET A 1071 -45.67 -45.41 -29.69
CA MET A 1071 -46.67 -45.11 -28.66
C MET A 1071 -47.62 -46.31 -28.43
N THR A 1072 -48.00 -47.02 -29.50
CA THR A 1072 -48.79 -48.26 -29.37
C THR A 1072 -48.02 -49.37 -28.66
N LEU A 1073 -46.70 -49.48 -28.88
CA LEU A 1073 -45.85 -50.45 -28.17
C LEU A 1073 -45.80 -50.15 -26.66
N PHE A 1074 -45.58 -48.88 -26.28
CA PHE A 1074 -45.55 -48.46 -24.87
C PHE A 1074 -46.91 -48.67 -24.17
N ALA A 1075 -48.02 -48.38 -24.84
CA ALA A 1075 -49.36 -48.68 -24.32
C ALA A 1075 -49.58 -50.19 -24.12
N GLY A 1076 -49.07 -51.02 -25.04
CA GLY A 1076 -49.11 -52.49 -24.92
C GLY A 1076 -48.32 -53.02 -23.73
N VAL A 1077 -47.08 -52.56 -23.53
CA VAL A 1077 -46.23 -52.98 -22.40
C VAL A 1077 -46.86 -52.63 -21.05
N ILE A 1078 -47.46 -51.45 -20.92
CA ILE A 1078 -48.14 -51.02 -19.69
C ILE A 1078 -49.44 -51.81 -19.45
N ALA A 1079 -50.18 -52.19 -20.52
CA ALA A 1079 -51.35 -53.05 -20.40
C ALA A 1079 -51.00 -54.51 -19.99
N ILE A 1080 -49.89 -55.05 -20.48
CA ILE A 1080 -49.41 -56.40 -20.17
C ILE A 1080 -48.97 -56.52 -18.68
N ALA A 1081 -48.57 -55.42 -18.05
CA ALA A 1081 -48.27 -55.38 -16.62
C ALA A 1081 -49.51 -55.57 -15.70
N ALA A 1082 -50.74 -55.62 -16.24
CA ALA A 1082 -51.98 -55.66 -15.47
C ALA A 1082 -52.70 -57.02 -15.41
N THR A 1083 -52.33 -58.01 -16.24
CA THR A 1083 -53.01 -59.34 -16.26
C THR A 1083 -52.03 -60.50 -16.45
N THR A 1084 -52.36 -61.63 -15.81
CA THR A 1084 -51.50 -62.83 -15.77
C THR A 1084 -51.74 -63.79 -16.94
N ALA A 1085 -50.63 -64.41 -17.39
CA ALA A 1085 -50.49 -65.64 -18.21
C ALA A 1085 -50.16 -65.50 -19.72
N GLU A 1086 -48.99 -66.06 -20.06
CA GLU A 1086 -48.67 -66.84 -21.26
C GLU A 1086 -49.17 -66.35 -22.65
N ASN A 1087 -48.33 -65.61 -23.38
CA ASN A 1087 -47.48 -66.15 -24.48
C ASN A 1087 -46.72 -65.02 -25.20
N VAL A 1088 -45.54 -65.30 -25.77
CA VAL A 1088 -44.66 -64.32 -26.41
C VAL A 1088 -44.37 -64.69 -27.87
N PRO A 1089 -44.57 -63.76 -28.84
CA PRO A 1089 -43.96 -63.84 -30.17
C PRO A 1089 -42.53 -63.29 -30.15
N GLU A 1090 -41.60 -63.93 -30.87
CA GLU A 1090 -40.24 -63.42 -31.04
C GLU A 1090 -40.20 -62.14 -31.90
N VAL A 1091 -39.21 -61.27 -31.63
CA VAL A 1091 -38.88 -60.11 -32.48
C VAL A 1091 -37.59 -60.43 -33.21
N ASP A 1092 -37.59 -60.33 -34.55
CA ASP A 1092 -36.40 -60.53 -35.37
C ASP A 1092 -35.31 -59.47 -35.07
N PRO A 1093 -34.13 -59.85 -34.56
CA PRO A 1093 -33.05 -58.92 -34.28
C PRO A 1093 -32.44 -58.31 -35.56
N ALA A 1094 -32.46 -59.03 -36.69
CA ALA A 1094 -31.80 -58.58 -37.91
C ALA A 1094 -32.56 -57.40 -38.55
N GLY A 1095 -33.89 -57.50 -38.65
CA GLY A 1095 -34.74 -56.39 -39.07
C GLY A 1095 -34.61 -55.15 -38.19
N LEU A 1096 -34.50 -55.32 -36.86
CA LEU A 1096 -34.31 -54.20 -35.93
C LEU A 1096 -32.94 -53.52 -36.13
N GLN A 1097 -31.87 -54.32 -36.28
CA GLN A 1097 -30.51 -53.81 -36.46
C GLN A 1097 -30.33 -53.03 -37.77
N GLN A 1098 -30.99 -53.43 -38.86
CA GLN A 1098 -30.90 -52.71 -40.14
C GLN A 1098 -31.60 -51.34 -40.08
N ASN A 1099 -32.82 -51.27 -39.54
CA ASN A 1099 -33.55 -49.99 -39.44
C ASN A 1099 -32.79 -48.94 -38.60
N LEU A 1100 -32.11 -49.38 -37.53
CA LEU A 1100 -31.29 -48.50 -36.69
C LEU A 1100 -30.04 -47.97 -37.42
N LYS A 1101 -29.45 -48.75 -38.33
CA LYS A 1101 -28.33 -48.30 -39.19
C LYS A 1101 -28.79 -47.26 -40.22
N ASP A 1102 -29.91 -47.51 -40.88
CA ASP A 1102 -30.42 -46.64 -41.94
C ASP A 1102 -30.77 -45.22 -41.41
N SER A 1103 -31.27 -45.12 -40.16
CA SER A 1103 -31.48 -43.82 -39.50
C SER A 1103 -30.20 -43.07 -39.15
N TYR A 1104 -29.11 -43.77 -38.76
CA TYR A 1104 -27.84 -43.12 -38.42
C TYR A 1104 -27.17 -42.47 -39.64
N CYS A 1105 -27.19 -43.16 -40.80
CA CYS A 1105 -26.70 -42.61 -42.06
C CYS A 1105 -27.33 -41.25 -42.40
N TRP A 1106 -28.66 -41.17 -42.34
CA TRP A 1106 -29.43 -39.99 -42.74
C TRP A 1106 -29.13 -38.74 -41.90
N ILE A 1107 -28.88 -38.91 -40.59
CA ILE A 1107 -28.53 -37.80 -39.69
C ILE A 1107 -27.14 -37.22 -40.03
N SER A 1108 -26.21 -38.06 -40.47
CA SER A 1108 -24.85 -37.64 -40.84
C SER A 1108 -24.79 -36.83 -42.15
N GLU A 1109 -25.79 -36.95 -43.02
CA GLU A 1109 -25.89 -36.14 -44.25
C GLU A 1109 -26.57 -34.78 -43.99
N GLN A 1110 -27.58 -34.71 -43.12
CA GLN A 1110 -28.30 -33.46 -42.80
C GLN A 1110 -27.46 -32.45 -42.00
N SER A 1111 -26.52 -32.92 -41.17
CA SER A 1111 -25.70 -32.07 -40.31
C SER A 1111 -24.58 -31.30 -41.05
N ALA A 1112 -24.48 -31.46 -42.37
CA ALA A 1112 -23.52 -30.76 -43.22
C ALA A 1112 -24.09 -29.53 -43.97
N GLU A 1113 -25.41 -29.26 -43.91
CA GLU A 1113 -26.08 -28.34 -44.87
C GLU A 1113 -26.69 -27.07 -44.26
N LYS A 1114 -26.65 -26.87 -42.93
CA LYS A 1114 -27.14 -25.68 -42.20
C LYS A 1114 -26.30 -25.41 -40.95
N MET A 1115 -25.71 -24.25 -40.66
CA MET A 1115 -25.82 -22.89 -41.22
C MET A 1115 -27.19 -22.18 -41.08
N ASP A 1116 -27.12 -20.93 -40.61
CA ASP A 1116 -28.13 -19.85 -40.54
C ASP A 1116 -29.26 -19.89 -39.46
N LEU A 1117 -29.28 -18.80 -38.66
CA LEU A 1117 -30.40 -18.10 -37.95
C LEU A 1117 -30.66 -18.28 -36.43
N GLU A 1118 -31.37 -17.29 -35.85
CA GLU A 1118 -31.23 -16.76 -34.47
C GLU A 1118 -32.47 -16.87 -33.54
N GLY A 1119 -32.25 -16.90 -32.20
CA GLY A 1119 -32.88 -16.00 -31.18
C GLY A 1119 -34.37 -16.04 -30.74
N GLY A 1120 -34.63 -15.78 -29.44
CA GLY A 1120 -35.84 -15.04 -28.95
C GLY A 1120 -36.77 -15.69 -27.88
N MET A 1121 -37.40 -14.84 -27.01
CA MET A 1121 -38.46 -15.17 -26.02
C MET A 1121 -39.51 -14.02 -25.87
N GLY A 1122 -40.64 -14.19 -25.14
CA GLY A 1122 -41.69 -13.14 -24.92
C GLY A 1122 -42.69 -13.41 -23.75
N THR A 1123 -43.73 -12.57 -23.52
CA THR A 1123 -44.91 -12.78 -22.61
C THR A 1123 -45.98 -11.65 -22.65
N TYR A 1124 -47.12 -11.71 -21.89
CA TYR A 1124 -48.34 -10.87 -22.13
C TYR A 1124 -49.36 -10.72 -20.94
N LYS A 1125 -50.19 -9.65 -20.97
CA LYS A 1125 -51.57 -9.43 -20.40
C LYS A 1125 -51.70 -8.63 -19.08
N ARG A 1126 -52.91 -8.22 -18.62
CA ARG A 1126 -53.88 -7.17 -19.08
C ARG A 1126 -55.01 -6.96 -18.04
N PRO A 1127 -55.72 -5.80 -17.99
CA PRO A 1127 -57.21 -5.85 -18.00
C PRO A 1127 -57.90 -4.68 -18.77
N PHE A 1128 -58.85 -3.95 -18.16
CA PHE A 1128 -59.67 -2.78 -18.60
C PHE A 1128 -59.90 -1.85 -17.37
N HIS A 1129 -60.68 -0.76 -17.25
CA HIS A 1129 -61.90 -0.10 -17.85
C HIS A 1129 -61.80 1.43 -17.52
N LEU A 1130 -62.64 2.46 -17.81
CA LEU A 1130 -63.77 2.95 -18.67
C LEU A 1130 -63.80 4.52 -18.40
N TYR A 1131 -64.67 5.49 -18.75
CA TYR A 1131 -65.93 5.82 -19.50
C TYR A 1131 -66.01 7.40 -19.48
N THR A 1132 -66.77 8.24 -20.22
CA THR A 1132 -67.73 8.25 -21.37
C THR A 1132 -67.43 9.53 -22.24
N THR A 1133 -68.27 9.92 -23.22
CA THR A 1133 -68.15 11.25 -23.92
C THR A 1133 -69.48 11.91 -24.32
N SER A 1134 -69.69 13.19 -24.00
CA SER A 1134 -70.52 14.15 -24.77
C SER A 1134 -70.28 15.61 -24.32
N GLY A 1135 -70.56 16.62 -25.17
CA GLY A 1135 -70.94 17.96 -24.71
C GLY A 1135 -69.88 19.08 -24.58
N ARG A 1136 -69.47 19.66 -25.71
CA ARG A 1136 -69.09 21.09 -25.97
C ARG A 1136 -68.33 21.96 -24.92
N SER A 1137 -67.35 22.67 -25.49
CA SER A 1137 -67.00 24.11 -25.34
C SER A 1137 -66.25 24.70 -24.11
N TRP A 1138 -65.02 25.15 -24.42
CA TRP A 1138 -64.37 26.43 -24.07
C TRP A 1138 -63.95 26.76 -22.61
N ALA A 1139 -62.88 27.57 -22.55
CA ALA A 1139 -62.34 28.36 -21.43
C ALA A 1139 -61.37 27.69 -20.41
N LEU A 1140 -60.19 28.33 -20.33
CA LEU A 1140 -59.15 28.30 -19.28
C LEU A 1140 -59.53 29.30 -18.15
N PRO A 1141 -58.72 29.51 -17.08
CA PRO A 1141 -58.05 28.56 -16.16
C PRO A 1141 -58.18 28.98 -14.67
N THR A 1142 -57.77 28.13 -13.71
CA THR A 1142 -57.15 28.43 -12.36
C THR A 1142 -57.07 27.10 -11.55
N ILE A 1143 -55.92 26.61 -11.07
CA ILE A 1143 -55.01 27.02 -9.95
C ILE A 1143 -55.39 26.42 -8.59
N SER A 1144 -54.36 26.03 -7.83
CA SER A 1144 -54.33 25.37 -6.50
C SER A 1144 -54.70 23.86 -6.49
N SER A 1145 -53.97 22.99 -5.78
CA SER A 1145 -52.64 23.13 -5.16
C SER A 1145 -51.93 21.76 -5.10
N PHE A 1146 -50.59 21.75 -5.03
CA PHE A 1146 -49.80 20.52 -5.14
C PHE A 1146 -48.56 20.59 -4.24
N HIS A 1147 -48.55 19.87 -3.11
CA HIS A 1147 -47.36 19.54 -2.33
C HIS A 1147 -47.65 18.55 -1.18
N LEU A 1148 -47.05 17.35 -1.21
CA LEU A 1148 -46.07 16.88 -0.21
C LEU A 1148 -45.81 15.36 -0.29
N LYS A 1149 -44.52 15.01 -0.14
CA LYS A 1149 -43.93 13.74 0.35
C LYS A 1149 -44.58 12.41 -0.07
N THR A 1150 -43.88 11.70 -0.94
CA THR A 1150 -43.89 10.23 -1.02
C THR A 1150 -43.02 9.61 0.07
N GLN A 1151 -43.59 8.70 0.85
CA GLN A 1151 -42.83 7.73 1.66
C GLN A 1151 -43.72 6.51 1.92
N GLN A 1152 -43.34 5.35 1.37
CA GLN A 1152 -43.15 4.07 2.06
C GLN A 1152 -42.67 3.01 1.05
#